data_AF-A0A7Z9TGE1-F1
#
_entry.id   AF-A0A7Z9TGE1-F1
#
_cell.length_a   1.000
_cell.length_b   1.000
_cell.length_c   1.000
_cell.angle_alpha   90.00
_cell.angle_beta   90.00
_cell.angle_gamma   90.00
#
_symmetry.space_group_name_H-M   'P 1'
#
loop_
_entity.id
_entity.type
_entity.pdbx_description
1 polymer ?
#
loop_
_entity_poly.entity_id
_entity_poly.type
_entity_poly.pdbx_seq_one_letter_code
_entity_poly.pdbx_strand_id
1 'polypeptide(L)'
;MGLRQSKITLFWVILTWSWFFQSCAEPDTSEEIVTVGPNSTLSNETIGNGETGPVEEYFYNFDDAIDASFFIYNGSRFDYTYDKYRQIFNDDPPALSMRNFPDYLLNVSPDSTHFLTRYTIDTLVIGSDTVTSEIGKIVPDSILLSSSQFKNLESIEWDLDAEPSLQRYRLRNSDWVQADTMLYYADTFDVVAYWAVLDTPLIQEGILFVDSSEWRDTSYSFIKDDPIIFINNFEFERTQLSSDSLIFRINTDCNDNNEWDGAEEDIGDYNGDGDSRDVLAETIDNVDYNNDGDMNDIVYEFVDRGNGILDPAEVFHDIDDDGEFDLNEPYEDRNCNNRWDDAETEDVGNDIFDDTEQYTLVDIDGDGTPEKQLYLIGEVPNNLLVNWNDPENPEVMLTVELEDNMTDRWGNVYSDIIETINFIDSKRQDVGDIDSMVTLYTRQVVGHITDENRQPDDYYITKTEWTTSNAGDIQRHYNYQIYSQDQHINQLVYPRYFLPQGFYWSPNQIRNGFWHKQYLDNVILFYTYNGLLRNGEQVDTTYYDTTDIAIYYIEKSFGVETTDITIQAARVKGSNNGDGTWTCFRDNSVVSDANDCPSADTTFSDCFKVTHLLSMTMLGSGVEYGEKSFTWLAKDHGIVKSELFLRWSEHPFDETLSSVFGAPDSLGQVWVGYSRLDLAEIDVEKSGNVLRQLIYPPQIVHLNDLGIIPDFNFDPFRVSAQSGMQTIDFRALEP
;
A
#
# COMPACT_ATOMS: atom_id res chain seq x y z
N MET A 1 -19.71 19.96 61.77
CA MET A 1 -18.98 19.92 60.48
C MET A 1 -19.49 18.72 59.72
N GLY A 2 -20.18 18.92 58.60
CA GLY A 2 -20.76 17.85 57.75
C GLY A 2 -22.20 17.43 58.12
N LEU A 3 -23.19 18.18 57.64
CA LEU A 3 -24.63 17.87 57.70
C LEU A 3 -25.06 17.09 56.44
N ARG A 4 -25.86 16.02 56.65
CA ARG A 4 -27.07 15.56 55.90
C ARG A 4 -26.97 15.30 54.39
N GLN A 5 -27.74 14.44 53.72
CA GLN A 5 -28.73 13.35 53.94
C GLN A 5 -28.94 12.74 52.51
N SER A 6 -29.07 11.43 52.28
CA SER A 6 -30.34 10.69 52.09
C SER A 6 -31.33 11.42 51.13
N LYS A 7 -31.94 10.86 50.07
CA LYS A 7 -32.37 9.47 49.74
C LYS A 7 -33.10 9.43 48.36
N ILE A 8 -32.92 8.31 47.62
CA ILE A 8 -33.91 7.38 46.97
C ILE A 8 -34.93 7.88 45.89
N THR A 9 -34.71 7.44 44.62
CA THR A 9 -35.69 7.21 43.49
C THR A 9 -36.50 8.42 42.96
N LEU A 10 -37.36 8.37 41.91
CA LEU A 10 -38.02 7.35 41.06
C LEU A 10 -38.38 7.97 39.67
N PHE A 11 -38.69 7.14 38.66
CA PHE A 11 -38.87 7.46 37.21
C PHE A 11 -40.07 8.42 36.88
N TRP A 12 -40.38 8.83 35.63
CA TRP A 12 -40.60 8.05 34.39
C TRP A 12 -40.37 8.82 33.05
N VAL A 13 -39.74 8.13 32.08
CA VAL A 13 -40.04 8.03 30.62
C VAL A 13 -40.24 9.30 29.78
N ILE A 14 -39.38 9.50 28.77
CA ILE A 14 -39.81 9.80 27.39
C ILE A 14 -38.95 8.98 26.42
N LEU A 15 -39.63 8.23 25.56
CA LEU A 15 -39.11 7.42 24.47
C LEU A 15 -39.62 8.04 23.18
N THR A 16 -38.73 8.50 22.31
CA THR A 16 -38.92 8.49 20.85
C THR A 16 -37.57 8.63 20.14
N TRP A 17 -37.17 7.55 19.47
CA TRP A 17 -36.18 7.47 18.41
C TRP A 17 -36.44 8.52 17.31
N SER A 18 -35.44 9.07 16.61
CA SER A 18 -34.61 8.47 15.54
C SER A 18 -33.70 9.60 14.99
N TRP A 19 -32.51 9.45 14.41
CA TRP A 19 -31.76 8.32 13.85
C TRP A 19 -30.25 8.63 13.88
N PHE A 20 -29.46 7.55 13.92
CA PHE A 20 -28.00 7.51 13.89
C PHE A 20 -27.39 7.87 12.54
N PHE A 21 -26.27 8.58 12.54
CA PHE A 21 -25.08 8.19 11.79
C PHE A 21 -23.84 8.44 12.66
N GLN A 22 -23.30 7.37 13.25
CA GLN A 22 -22.06 7.42 14.01
C GLN A 22 -21.11 6.33 13.53
N SER A 23 -19.90 6.80 13.25
CA SER A 23 -18.66 6.06 13.04
C SER A 23 -18.37 5.05 14.17
N CYS A 24 -17.86 3.89 13.75
CA CYS A 24 -17.04 2.86 14.44
C CYS A 24 -17.28 2.55 15.94
N ALA A 25 -17.72 1.31 16.19
CA ALA A 25 -17.04 0.39 17.11
C ALA A 25 -17.30 -1.06 16.66
N GLU A 26 -16.24 -1.77 16.24
CA GLU A 26 -16.28 -3.24 16.13
C GLU A 26 -16.46 -3.85 17.52
N PRO A 27 -17.22 -4.95 17.65
CA PRO A 27 -17.49 -5.57 18.94
C PRO A 27 -16.23 -6.20 19.53
N ASP A 28 -15.97 -5.90 20.81
CA ASP A 28 -15.05 -6.64 21.67
C ASP A 28 -15.48 -8.11 21.77
N THR A 29 -15.00 -8.95 20.86
CA THR A 29 -14.81 -10.37 21.12
C THR A 29 -13.39 -10.56 21.60
N SER A 30 -13.21 -10.46 22.92
CA SER A 30 -12.00 -10.91 23.60
C SER A 30 -11.94 -12.45 23.56
N GLU A 31 -11.59 -13.00 22.40
CA GLU A 31 -10.74 -14.18 22.40
C GLU A 31 -9.32 -13.66 22.23
N GLU A 32 -8.48 -13.84 23.24
CA GLU A 32 -7.04 -13.67 23.11
C GLU A 32 -6.57 -14.60 21.99
N ILE A 33 -6.47 -14.08 20.76
CA ILE A 33 -5.63 -14.68 19.74
C ILE A 33 -4.21 -14.47 20.26
N VAL A 34 -3.65 -15.51 20.87
CA VAL A 34 -2.23 -15.59 21.15
C VAL A 34 -1.52 -15.55 19.80
N THR A 35 -1.10 -14.37 19.37
CA THR A 35 -0.16 -14.21 18.27
C THR A 35 1.20 -14.70 18.77
N VAL A 36 1.44 -16.00 18.62
CA VAL A 36 2.76 -16.61 18.86
C VAL A 36 3.70 -16.00 17.82
N GLY A 37 4.59 -15.11 18.25
CA GLY A 37 5.70 -14.65 17.41
C GLY A 37 6.59 -15.84 17.01
N PRO A 38 7.40 -15.70 15.95
CA PRO A 38 8.26 -16.78 15.47
C PRO A 38 9.12 -17.33 16.61
N ASN A 39 8.99 -18.63 16.91
CA ASN A 39 9.75 -19.29 17.95
C ASN A 39 11.07 -19.81 17.35
N SER A 40 12.19 -19.60 18.04
CA SER A 40 13.47 -20.14 17.62
C SER A 40 14.28 -20.64 18.81
N THR A 41 14.80 -21.86 18.68
CA THR A 41 15.67 -22.49 19.67
C THR A 41 17.17 -22.34 19.36
N LEU A 42 17.55 -21.65 18.29
CA LEU A 42 18.95 -21.52 17.87
C LEU A 42 19.82 -20.78 18.89
N SER A 43 19.23 -19.95 19.75
CA SER A 43 19.94 -19.25 20.83
C SER A 43 20.02 -20.04 22.14
N ASN A 44 19.30 -21.18 22.25
CA ASN A 44 19.27 -21.99 23.46
C ASN A 44 20.43 -22.99 23.45
N GLU A 45 21.20 -23.06 24.55
CA GLU A 45 22.32 -24.01 24.65
C GLU A 45 21.87 -25.47 24.76
N THR A 46 20.72 -25.74 25.40
CA THR A 46 20.18 -27.08 25.63
C THR A 46 18.71 -27.16 25.26
N ILE A 47 18.34 -28.14 24.44
CA ILE A 47 16.97 -28.33 23.93
C ILE A 47 16.61 -29.83 23.79
N GLY A 48 15.32 -30.11 23.66
CA GLY A 48 14.79 -31.48 23.51
C GLY A 48 15.22 -32.42 24.64
N ASN A 49 15.58 -33.65 24.27
CA ASN A 49 16.15 -34.66 25.19
C ASN A 49 17.68 -34.59 25.33
N GLY A 50 18.34 -33.60 24.70
CA GLY A 50 19.80 -33.44 24.69
C GLY A 50 20.57 -34.29 23.68
N GLU A 51 19.90 -35.10 22.86
CA GLU A 51 20.56 -35.83 21.77
C GLU A 51 20.99 -34.88 20.65
N THR A 52 22.25 -34.99 20.24
CA THR A 52 22.86 -34.16 19.20
C THR A 52 23.80 -35.00 18.33
N GLY A 53 24.00 -34.60 17.07
CA GLY A 53 24.92 -35.26 16.16
C GLY A 53 25.55 -34.27 15.18
N PRO A 54 26.85 -34.41 14.84
CA PRO A 54 27.51 -33.51 13.89
C PRO A 54 26.96 -33.72 12.48
N VAL A 55 26.57 -32.63 11.81
CA VAL A 55 25.86 -32.70 10.52
C VAL A 55 26.66 -33.42 9.44
N GLU A 56 27.99 -33.36 9.48
CA GLU A 56 28.92 -34.08 8.58
C GLU A 56 28.83 -35.62 8.68
N GLU A 57 28.32 -36.16 9.79
CA GLU A 57 28.07 -37.60 9.92
C GLU A 57 26.69 -38.00 9.39
N TYR A 58 25.75 -37.07 9.22
CA TYR A 58 24.34 -37.36 8.88
C TYR A 58 23.93 -36.85 7.50
N PHE A 59 24.63 -35.85 6.96
CA PHE A 59 24.44 -35.35 5.61
C PHE A 59 25.65 -35.68 4.74
N TYR A 60 25.49 -35.57 3.43
CA TYR A 60 26.51 -35.95 2.46
C TYR A 60 27.77 -35.09 2.56
N ASN A 61 28.95 -35.72 2.60
CA ASN A 61 30.21 -35.05 2.33
C ASN A 61 30.46 -35.03 0.82
N PHE A 62 30.29 -33.87 0.19
CA PHE A 62 30.36 -33.76 -1.27
C PHE A 62 31.78 -33.77 -1.85
N ASP A 63 32.83 -33.85 -1.02
CA ASP A 63 34.18 -34.19 -1.46
C ASP A 63 34.30 -35.67 -1.88
N ASP A 64 33.46 -36.53 -1.31
CA ASP A 64 33.40 -37.95 -1.66
C ASP A 64 32.56 -38.15 -2.94
N ALA A 65 32.85 -39.18 -3.73
CA ALA A 65 31.98 -39.54 -4.85
C ALA A 65 30.84 -40.42 -4.33
N ILE A 66 29.62 -39.91 -4.46
CA ILE A 66 28.38 -40.49 -3.94
C ILE A 66 27.53 -40.91 -5.14
N ASP A 67 27.14 -42.19 -5.14
CA ASP A 67 26.14 -42.74 -6.06
C ASP A 67 25.05 -43.42 -5.22
N ALA A 68 23.88 -42.79 -5.15
CA ALA A 68 22.75 -43.27 -4.36
C ALA A 68 21.54 -43.57 -5.26
N SER A 69 20.84 -44.65 -4.95
CA SER A 69 19.61 -45.07 -5.62
C SER A 69 18.45 -45.06 -4.64
N PHE A 70 17.35 -44.40 -5.01
CA PHE A 70 16.14 -44.27 -4.20
C PHE A 70 14.96 -44.90 -4.93
N PHE A 71 14.16 -45.70 -4.23
CA PHE A 71 12.83 -46.07 -4.68
C PHE A 71 11.92 -44.85 -4.68
N ILE A 72 11.37 -44.54 -5.84
CA ILE A 72 10.43 -43.43 -6.01
C ILE A 72 9.02 -43.98 -5.95
N TYR A 73 8.20 -43.31 -5.16
CA TYR A 73 6.76 -43.39 -5.26
C TYR A 73 6.31 -42.00 -5.73
N ASN A 74 5.62 -41.94 -6.88
CA ASN A 74 4.92 -40.76 -7.42
C ASN A 74 3.43 -41.10 -7.69
N GLY A 75 2.66 -40.19 -8.27
CA GLY A 75 1.22 -40.37 -8.52
C GLY A 75 0.34 -39.81 -7.40
N SER A 76 -0.87 -40.35 -7.21
CA SER A 76 -1.89 -39.72 -6.34
C SER A 76 -1.99 -40.23 -4.90
N ARG A 77 -1.24 -41.29 -4.51
CA ARG A 77 -1.36 -41.98 -3.21
C ARG A 77 -0.07 -42.69 -2.81
N PHE A 78 0.58 -42.21 -1.76
CA PHE A 78 1.86 -42.74 -1.23
C PHE A 78 1.71 -43.90 -0.26
N ASP A 79 0.47 -44.34 -0.11
CA ASP A 79 0.05 -45.32 0.87
C ASP A 79 0.30 -46.78 0.41
N TYR A 80 1.23 -46.95 -0.54
CA TYR A 80 1.78 -48.24 -0.89
C TYR A 80 3.11 -48.41 -0.15
N THR A 81 3.12 -49.33 0.82
CA THR A 81 4.37 -49.90 1.29
C THR A 81 5.06 -50.63 0.13
N TYR A 82 6.38 -50.80 0.21
CA TYR A 82 7.13 -51.57 -0.77
C TYR A 82 6.47 -52.94 -1.07
N ASP A 83 5.98 -53.64 -0.04
CA ASP A 83 5.29 -54.93 -0.22
C ASP A 83 3.99 -54.81 -1.01
N LYS A 84 3.21 -53.76 -0.78
CA LYS A 84 1.95 -53.53 -1.50
C LYS A 84 2.22 -53.16 -2.97
N TYR A 85 3.28 -52.40 -3.24
CA TYR A 85 3.71 -52.12 -4.62
C TYR A 85 4.07 -53.40 -5.36
N ARG A 86 4.93 -54.23 -4.74
CA ARG A 86 5.34 -55.54 -5.26
C ARG A 86 4.19 -56.50 -5.47
N GLN A 87 3.18 -56.50 -4.60
CA GLN A 87 1.97 -57.32 -4.78
C GLN A 87 1.17 -56.93 -6.03
N ILE A 88 1.20 -55.65 -6.42
CA ILE A 88 0.42 -55.13 -7.56
C ILE A 88 1.20 -55.28 -8.87
N PHE A 89 2.49 -54.91 -8.88
CA PHE A 89 3.29 -54.81 -10.09
C PHE A 89 4.27 -55.98 -10.29
N ASN A 90 4.47 -56.82 -9.27
CA ASN A 90 5.43 -57.93 -9.27
C ASN A 90 6.87 -57.49 -9.61
N ASP A 91 7.23 -56.26 -9.25
CA ASP A 91 8.56 -55.67 -9.45
C ASP A 91 8.84 -54.65 -8.33
N ASP A 92 10.10 -54.28 -8.16
CA ASP A 92 10.51 -53.21 -7.25
C ASP A 92 10.05 -51.83 -7.79
N PRO A 93 9.86 -50.82 -6.93
CA PRO A 93 9.52 -49.48 -7.38
C PRO A 93 10.59 -48.88 -8.31
N PRO A 94 10.22 -47.93 -9.20
CA PRO A 94 11.20 -47.25 -10.06
C PRO A 94 12.27 -46.55 -9.24
N ALA A 95 13.50 -46.52 -9.76
CA ALA A 95 14.64 -45.89 -9.09
C ALA A 95 14.89 -44.45 -9.56
N LEU A 96 15.29 -43.59 -8.62
CA LEU A 96 15.94 -42.30 -8.85
C LEU A 96 17.41 -42.46 -8.47
N SER A 97 18.31 -42.21 -9.42
CA SER A 97 19.75 -42.15 -9.14
C SER A 97 20.14 -40.72 -8.80
N MET A 98 20.88 -40.54 -7.70
CA MET A 98 21.51 -39.29 -7.28
C MET A 98 23.02 -39.45 -7.35
N ARG A 99 23.70 -38.55 -8.05
CA ARG A 99 25.16 -38.51 -8.13
C ARG A 99 25.68 -37.10 -7.86
N ASN A 100 26.73 -36.99 -7.06
CA ASN A 100 27.49 -35.75 -6.97
C ASN A 100 28.75 -35.81 -7.86
N PHE A 101 29.33 -34.64 -8.09
CA PHE A 101 30.45 -34.47 -9.00
C PHE A 101 31.60 -33.76 -8.27
N PRO A 102 32.36 -34.46 -7.41
CA PRO A 102 33.40 -33.86 -6.56
C PRO A 102 34.55 -33.24 -7.36
N ASP A 103 34.75 -33.65 -8.61
CA ASP A 103 35.76 -33.08 -9.50
C ASP A 103 35.32 -31.73 -10.12
N TYR A 104 34.13 -31.21 -9.80
CA TYR A 104 33.57 -29.96 -10.31
C TYR A 104 33.04 -29.07 -9.18
N LEU A 105 33.43 -27.80 -9.18
CA LEU A 105 32.88 -26.75 -8.31
C LEU A 105 32.18 -25.68 -9.14
N LEU A 106 31.03 -25.20 -8.66
CA LEU A 106 30.28 -24.20 -9.39
C LEU A 106 30.87 -22.80 -9.23
N ASN A 107 31.12 -22.16 -10.37
CA ASN A 107 31.68 -20.83 -10.48
C ASN A 107 30.62 -19.75 -10.38
N VAL A 108 30.90 -18.80 -9.49
CA VAL A 108 30.19 -17.53 -9.39
C VAL A 108 31.17 -16.35 -9.48
N SER A 109 32.48 -16.59 -9.41
CA SER A 109 33.51 -15.57 -9.12
C SER A 109 33.83 -14.59 -10.28
N PRO A 110 33.84 -13.27 -10.00
CA PRO A 110 34.24 -12.22 -10.95
C PRO A 110 35.56 -11.49 -10.58
N ASP A 111 36.06 -10.66 -11.49
CA ASP A 111 36.67 -9.37 -11.14
C ASP A 111 35.65 -8.26 -11.44
N SER A 112 35.60 -7.21 -10.63
CA SER A 112 34.80 -6.00 -10.91
C SER A 112 35.63 -4.85 -11.50
N THR A 113 36.95 -4.80 -11.26
CA THR A 113 37.71 -3.56 -11.40
C THR A 113 37.94 -3.13 -12.85
N HIS A 114 38.05 -4.05 -13.80
CA HIS A 114 38.09 -3.67 -15.22
C HIS A 114 36.73 -3.26 -15.78
N PHE A 115 35.62 -3.72 -15.19
CA PHE A 115 34.26 -3.40 -15.62
C PHE A 115 33.78 -2.01 -15.20
N LEU A 116 34.47 -1.39 -14.23
CA LEU A 116 34.20 -0.05 -13.70
C LEU A 116 34.97 1.05 -14.42
N THR A 117 35.89 0.71 -15.33
CA THR A 117 36.64 1.72 -16.08
C THR A 117 35.71 2.40 -17.09
N ARG A 118 35.49 3.70 -16.91
CA ARG A 118 34.74 4.53 -17.86
C ARG A 118 35.63 4.91 -19.02
N TYR A 119 35.14 4.68 -20.22
CA TYR A 119 35.79 5.09 -21.47
C TYR A 119 34.96 6.18 -22.11
N THR A 120 35.60 7.27 -22.52
CA THR A 120 34.92 8.37 -23.21
C THR A 120 34.42 7.92 -24.58
N ILE A 121 33.22 8.36 -24.95
CA ILE A 121 32.66 8.19 -26.28
C ILE A 121 32.83 9.54 -27.00
N ASP A 122 33.78 9.60 -27.94
CA ASP A 122 33.97 10.80 -28.76
C ASP A 122 32.85 10.96 -29.80
N THR A 123 32.39 9.84 -30.38
CA THR A 123 31.33 9.82 -31.40
C THR A 123 30.74 8.42 -31.48
N LEU A 124 29.43 8.26 -31.28
CA LEU A 124 28.73 6.98 -31.42
C LEU A 124 27.53 7.14 -32.36
N VAL A 125 27.45 6.27 -33.36
CA VAL A 125 26.30 6.23 -34.29
C VAL A 125 25.44 5.04 -33.90
N ILE A 126 24.22 5.30 -33.39
CA ILE A 126 23.22 4.27 -33.10
C ILE A 126 22.09 4.44 -34.11
N GLY A 127 21.97 3.52 -35.07
CA GLY A 127 20.96 3.62 -36.12
C GLY A 127 21.17 4.86 -37.00
N SER A 128 20.27 5.85 -36.90
CA SER A 128 20.35 7.12 -37.62
C SER A 128 20.84 8.29 -36.75
N ASP A 129 21.08 8.07 -35.46
CA ASP A 129 21.41 9.14 -34.51
C ASP A 129 22.92 9.17 -34.23
N THR A 130 23.50 10.37 -34.11
CA THR A 130 24.94 10.56 -33.87
C THR A 130 25.11 11.25 -32.52
N VAL A 131 25.58 10.51 -31.53
CA VAL A 131 25.87 11.02 -30.18
C VAL A 131 27.32 11.48 -30.15
N THR A 132 27.54 12.78 -30.04
CA THR A 132 28.85 13.43 -29.90
C THR A 132 28.99 14.01 -28.49
N SER A 133 30.14 13.80 -27.86
CA SER A 133 30.51 14.59 -26.68
C SER A 133 30.85 16.01 -27.16
N GLU A 134 30.09 17.01 -26.70
CA GLU A 134 30.19 18.41 -27.12
C GLU A 134 30.27 19.32 -25.90
N ILE A 135 31.36 20.08 -25.82
CA ILE A 135 31.58 21.08 -24.77
C ILE A 135 30.85 22.37 -25.17
N GLY A 136 30.06 22.93 -24.27
CA GLY A 136 29.34 24.20 -24.47
C GLY A 136 28.20 24.12 -25.50
N LYS A 137 27.41 23.04 -25.48
CA LYS A 137 26.24 22.91 -26.36
C LYS A 137 25.17 23.91 -25.95
N ILE A 138 24.69 24.71 -26.90
CA ILE A 138 23.61 25.68 -26.69
C ILE A 138 22.28 25.01 -27.00
N VAL A 139 21.41 24.87 -26.00
CA VAL A 139 20.08 24.28 -26.14
C VAL A 139 19.01 25.35 -25.89
N PRO A 140 18.18 25.68 -26.89
CA PRO A 140 17.07 26.60 -26.69
C PRO A 140 15.94 25.91 -25.92
N ASP A 141 15.34 26.61 -24.97
CA ASP A 141 14.19 26.16 -24.20
C ASP A 141 13.26 27.34 -23.86
N SER A 142 12.11 27.04 -23.27
CA SER A 142 11.08 28.04 -23.03
C SER A 142 10.22 27.69 -21.82
N ILE A 143 9.81 28.72 -21.08
CA ILE A 143 8.99 28.61 -19.88
C ILE A 143 7.69 29.40 -20.02
N LEU A 144 6.57 28.79 -19.62
CA LEU A 144 5.25 29.43 -19.61
C LEU A 144 4.94 29.92 -18.20
N LEU A 145 4.80 31.23 -18.04
CA LEU A 145 4.28 31.83 -16.83
C LEU A 145 2.82 32.22 -17.06
N SER A 146 1.94 31.84 -16.14
CA SER A 146 0.53 32.21 -16.17
C SER A 146 0.14 32.95 -14.91
N SER A 147 -0.64 34.01 -15.05
CA SER A 147 -1.20 34.74 -13.91
C SER A 147 -2.22 33.88 -13.15
N SER A 148 -2.53 34.30 -11.92
CA SER A 148 -3.72 33.86 -11.20
C SER A 148 -4.98 34.20 -12.00
N GLN A 149 -5.97 33.32 -11.95
CA GLN A 149 -7.28 33.55 -12.56
C GLN A 149 -8.17 34.37 -11.60
N PHE A 150 -8.88 35.35 -12.13
CA PHE A 150 -9.88 36.12 -11.40
C PHE A 150 -11.06 36.50 -12.31
N LYS A 151 -12.16 36.95 -11.71
CA LYS A 151 -13.30 37.52 -12.43
C LYS A 151 -13.48 38.96 -12.00
N ASN A 152 -13.92 39.79 -12.93
CA ASN A 152 -14.31 41.17 -12.68
C ASN A 152 -15.76 41.20 -12.23
N LEU A 153 -16.06 42.00 -11.21
CA LEU A 153 -17.44 42.32 -10.85
C LEU A 153 -17.96 43.39 -11.81
N GLU A 154 -18.95 43.04 -12.63
CA GLU A 154 -19.48 43.94 -13.66
C GLU A 154 -20.67 44.75 -13.15
N SER A 155 -21.58 44.09 -12.44
CA SER A 155 -22.75 44.72 -11.82
C SER A 155 -23.23 43.91 -10.63
N ILE A 156 -24.11 44.53 -9.85
CA ILE A 156 -24.84 43.88 -8.77
C ILE A 156 -26.32 44.18 -9.00
N GLU A 157 -27.14 43.14 -8.99
CA GLU A 157 -28.57 43.25 -9.33
C GLU A 157 -29.42 42.68 -8.20
N TRP A 158 -30.48 43.38 -7.81
CA TRP A 158 -31.47 42.88 -6.85
C TRP A 158 -32.31 41.78 -7.49
N ASP A 159 -32.41 40.63 -6.83
CA ASP A 159 -33.11 39.46 -7.37
C ASP A 159 -34.62 39.53 -7.06
N LEU A 160 -35.39 40.19 -7.94
CA LEU A 160 -36.85 40.30 -7.84
C LEU A 160 -37.59 38.98 -8.11
N ASP A 161 -36.92 37.97 -8.71
CA ASP A 161 -37.53 36.66 -8.99
C ASP A 161 -37.58 35.75 -7.74
N ALA A 162 -36.88 36.13 -6.66
CA ALA A 162 -36.88 35.40 -5.39
C ALA A 162 -38.17 35.66 -4.58
N GLU A 163 -38.49 34.75 -3.66
CA GLU A 163 -39.56 34.99 -2.67
C GLU A 163 -39.24 36.27 -1.86
N PRO A 164 -40.23 37.10 -1.47
CA PRO A 164 -39.99 38.43 -0.89
C PRO A 164 -38.99 38.45 0.29
N SER A 165 -39.05 37.45 1.17
CA SER A 165 -38.13 37.31 2.30
C SER A 165 -36.71 36.83 1.95
N LEU A 166 -36.49 36.39 0.70
CA LEU A 166 -35.23 35.89 0.17
C LEU A 166 -34.63 36.82 -0.90
N GLN A 167 -35.30 37.93 -1.21
CA GLN A 167 -34.78 38.92 -2.15
C GLN A 167 -33.50 39.57 -1.59
N ARG A 168 -32.44 39.54 -2.39
CA ARG A 168 -31.07 39.95 -2.03
C ARG A 168 -30.34 40.39 -3.31
N TYR A 169 -29.27 41.16 -3.17
CA TYR A 169 -28.38 41.47 -4.29
C TYR A 169 -27.59 40.25 -4.78
N ARG A 170 -27.48 40.10 -6.11
CA ARG A 170 -26.69 39.06 -6.78
C ARG A 170 -25.54 39.68 -7.56
N LEU A 171 -24.33 39.17 -7.31
CA LEU A 171 -23.12 39.60 -8.01
C LEU A 171 -23.09 39.04 -9.44
N ARG A 172 -22.91 39.92 -10.44
CA ARG A 172 -22.68 39.57 -11.84
C ARG A 172 -21.20 39.71 -12.16
N ASN A 173 -20.58 38.57 -12.46
CA ASN A 173 -19.15 38.50 -12.71
C ASN A 173 -18.88 38.20 -14.19
N SER A 174 -17.79 38.76 -14.71
CA SER A 174 -17.26 38.49 -16.05
C SER A 174 -16.86 37.02 -16.24
N ASP A 175 -16.46 36.68 -17.47
CA ASP A 175 -15.67 35.48 -17.73
C ASP A 175 -14.31 35.54 -17.00
N TRP A 176 -13.68 34.38 -16.83
CA TRP A 176 -12.36 34.29 -16.19
C TRP A 176 -11.31 35.09 -16.98
N VAL A 177 -10.62 35.97 -16.28
CA VAL A 177 -9.50 36.75 -16.81
C VAL A 177 -8.20 36.07 -16.38
N GLN A 178 -7.32 35.86 -17.36
CA GLN A 178 -5.96 35.34 -17.16
C GLN A 178 -5.06 35.88 -18.28
N ALA A 179 -3.79 36.05 -17.97
CA ALA A 179 -2.75 36.26 -18.98
C ALA A 179 -1.64 35.23 -18.81
N ASP A 180 -1.02 34.87 -19.91
CA ASP A 180 0.18 34.04 -19.93
C ASP A 180 1.28 34.68 -20.79
N THR A 181 2.52 34.31 -20.52
CA THR A 181 3.67 34.75 -21.30
C THR A 181 4.67 33.62 -21.45
N MET A 182 5.21 33.49 -22.66
CA MET A 182 6.25 32.52 -22.98
C MET A 182 7.60 33.23 -22.97
N LEU A 183 8.48 32.83 -22.06
CA LEU A 183 9.85 33.33 -22.01
C LEU A 183 10.79 32.30 -22.65
N TYR A 184 11.56 32.73 -23.65
CA TYR A 184 12.54 31.90 -24.32
C TYR A 184 13.93 32.16 -23.73
N TYR A 185 14.66 31.10 -23.44
CA TYR A 185 16.05 31.18 -22.98
C TYR A 185 16.90 30.13 -23.69
N ALA A 186 18.22 30.25 -23.57
CA ALA A 186 19.14 29.26 -24.07
C ALA A 186 20.06 28.85 -22.94
N ASP A 187 20.09 27.55 -22.66
CA ASP A 187 21.03 26.97 -21.70
C ASP A 187 22.30 26.53 -22.44
N THR A 188 23.45 26.64 -21.81
CA THR A 188 24.75 26.23 -22.36
C THR A 188 25.42 25.28 -21.39
N PHE A 189 25.50 24.01 -21.77
CA PHE A 189 26.05 22.95 -20.92
C PHE A 189 26.90 21.96 -21.70
N ASP A 190 27.78 21.27 -20.97
CA ASP A 190 28.65 20.25 -21.53
C ASP A 190 27.91 18.93 -21.67
N VAL A 191 27.89 18.33 -22.86
CA VAL A 191 27.35 16.98 -23.08
C VAL A 191 28.52 16.01 -23.20
N VAL A 192 28.59 15.04 -22.28
CA VAL A 192 29.67 14.04 -22.29
C VAL A 192 29.07 12.64 -22.22
N ALA A 193 29.49 11.78 -23.14
CA ALA A 193 29.07 10.38 -23.16
C ALA A 193 30.23 9.45 -22.73
N TYR A 194 29.92 8.47 -21.89
CA TYR A 194 30.84 7.42 -21.46
C TYR A 194 30.21 6.04 -21.69
N TRP A 195 31.04 5.02 -21.87
CA TRP A 195 30.61 3.64 -21.65
C TRP A 195 31.42 3.00 -20.53
N ALA A 196 30.76 2.13 -19.78
CA ALA A 196 31.38 1.22 -18.81
C ALA A 196 30.62 -0.11 -18.86
N VAL A 197 31.15 -1.17 -18.26
CA VAL A 197 30.35 -2.40 -18.15
C VAL A 197 29.33 -2.27 -17.03
N LEU A 198 29.70 -1.61 -15.93
CA LEU A 198 28.87 -1.37 -14.76
C LEU A 198 28.96 0.09 -14.29
N ASP A 199 27.89 0.59 -13.66
CA ASP A 199 27.88 1.96 -13.12
C ASP A 199 28.20 1.98 -11.62
N THR A 200 28.96 2.99 -11.19
CA THR A 200 29.48 3.14 -9.83
C THR A 200 28.43 3.43 -8.74
N PRO A 201 27.32 4.14 -8.98
CA PRO A 201 26.24 4.31 -8.00
C PRO A 201 25.34 3.06 -7.86
N LEU A 202 25.45 2.09 -8.77
CA LEU A 202 24.71 0.81 -8.73
C LEU A 202 25.52 -0.31 -8.05
N ILE A 203 26.64 0.02 -7.40
CA ILE A 203 27.44 -0.94 -6.66
C ILE A 203 26.66 -1.36 -5.42
N GLN A 204 26.18 -2.60 -5.44
CA GLN A 204 25.78 -3.38 -4.28
C GLN A 204 26.78 -4.54 -4.16
N GLU A 205 27.05 -4.99 -2.93
CA GLU A 205 28.14 -5.90 -2.56
C GLU A 205 28.12 -7.24 -3.34
N GLY A 206 29.25 -7.96 -3.43
CA GLY A 206 29.30 -9.32 -4.00
C GLY A 206 29.28 -9.42 -5.54
N ILE A 207 28.39 -10.25 -6.12
CA ILE A 207 28.49 -10.75 -7.51
C ILE A 207 27.33 -10.23 -8.37
N LEU A 208 27.67 -9.63 -9.52
CA LEU A 208 26.70 -9.01 -10.42
C LEU A 208 26.80 -9.57 -11.85
N PHE A 209 25.69 -10.05 -12.38
CA PHE A 209 25.59 -10.62 -13.73
C PHE A 209 25.11 -9.56 -14.72
N VAL A 210 25.80 -9.44 -15.85
CA VAL A 210 25.50 -8.46 -16.89
C VAL A 210 25.35 -9.12 -18.27
N ASP A 211 24.35 -8.69 -19.05
CA ASP A 211 24.18 -9.10 -20.44
C ASP A 211 25.20 -8.38 -21.35
N SER A 212 25.99 -9.16 -22.09
CA SER A 212 27.02 -8.64 -23.00
C SER A 212 26.50 -8.21 -24.39
N SER A 213 25.21 -8.35 -24.67
CA SER A 213 24.57 -8.01 -25.94
C SER A 213 23.67 -6.78 -25.87
N GLU A 214 23.14 -6.47 -24.69
CA GLU A 214 22.23 -5.34 -24.47
C GLU A 214 22.92 -4.20 -23.72
N TRP A 215 22.62 -2.97 -24.13
CA TRP A 215 23.11 -1.74 -23.50
C TRP A 215 21.93 -0.97 -22.92
N ARG A 216 22.12 -0.44 -21.72
CA ARG A 216 21.22 0.51 -21.07
C ARG A 216 21.94 1.84 -20.94
N ASP A 217 21.25 2.92 -21.26
CA ASP A 217 21.75 4.27 -21.01
C ASP A 217 21.14 4.85 -19.74
N THR A 218 21.96 5.57 -18.98
CA THR A 218 21.53 6.40 -17.86
C THR A 218 22.09 7.80 -18.09
N SER A 219 21.22 8.81 -18.09
CA SER A 219 21.62 10.20 -18.24
C SER A 219 21.52 10.94 -16.90
N TYR A 220 22.59 11.65 -16.55
CA TYR A 220 22.68 12.50 -15.38
C TYR A 220 22.74 13.96 -15.83
N SER A 221 21.87 14.79 -15.28
CA SER A 221 21.96 16.24 -15.40
C SER A 221 22.56 16.80 -14.10
N PHE A 222 23.66 17.53 -14.23
CA PHE A 222 24.25 18.30 -13.13
C PHE A 222 23.76 19.73 -13.27
N ILE A 223 23.08 20.21 -12.24
CA ILE A 223 22.51 21.56 -12.18
C ILE A 223 23.46 22.42 -11.34
N LYS A 224 23.73 23.64 -11.77
CA LYS A 224 24.49 24.62 -10.99
C LYS A 224 23.73 25.01 -9.71
N ASP A 225 24.46 25.41 -8.68
CA ASP A 225 23.85 25.86 -7.42
C ASP A 225 22.97 27.12 -7.60
N ASP A 226 23.27 27.91 -8.63
CA ASP A 226 22.52 29.11 -8.97
C ASP A 226 21.49 28.79 -10.08
N PRO A 227 20.18 28.77 -9.79
CA PRO A 227 19.15 28.57 -10.81
C PRO A 227 18.95 29.83 -11.67
N ILE A 228 18.42 29.63 -12.87
CA ILE A 228 17.95 30.71 -13.73
C ILE A 228 16.58 31.17 -13.20
N ILE A 229 16.49 32.42 -12.76
CA ILE A 229 15.27 32.98 -12.18
C ILE A 229 14.53 33.81 -13.23
N PHE A 230 13.27 33.48 -13.46
CA PHE A 230 12.35 34.25 -14.28
C PHE A 230 11.25 34.85 -13.40
N ILE A 231 11.01 36.15 -13.54
CA ILE A 231 9.87 36.83 -12.93
C ILE A 231 9.14 37.57 -14.04
N ASN A 232 7.84 37.32 -14.17
CA ASN A 232 6.95 38.19 -14.93
C ASN A 232 5.97 38.87 -13.97
N ASN A 233 5.80 40.18 -14.15
CA ASN A 233 4.74 40.94 -13.50
C ASN A 233 3.59 41.06 -14.49
N PHE A 234 2.44 40.50 -14.14
CA PHE A 234 1.21 40.70 -14.89
C PHE A 234 0.45 41.86 -14.25
N GLU A 235 0.29 42.94 -15.00
CA GLU A 235 -0.50 44.10 -14.57
C GLU A 235 -1.94 43.90 -15.04
N PHE A 236 -2.88 44.02 -14.11
CA PHE A 236 -4.31 43.87 -14.37
C PHE A 236 -5.10 45.02 -13.74
N GLU A 237 -6.20 45.36 -14.38
CA GLU A 237 -7.26 46.14 -13.76
C GLU A 237 -8.34 45.15 -13.31
N ARG A 238 -8.72 45.20 -12.03
CA ARG A 238 -9.80 44.39 -11.48
C ARG A 238 -10.90 45.28 -10.94
N THR A 239 -12.13 44.94 -11.25
CA THR A 239 -13.32 45.55 -10.63
C THR A 239 -13.81 44.67 -9.48
N GLN A 240 -14.05 45.29 -8.33
CA GLN A 240 -14.45 44.61 -7.10
C GLN A 240 -15.39 45.49 -6.27
N LEU A 241 -16.03 44.92 -5.26
CA LEU A 241 -16.73 45.71 -4.25
C LEU A 241 -15.74 46.58 -3.48
N SER A 242 -16.13 47.83 -3.22
CA SER A 242 -15.40 48.72 -2.32
C SER A 242 -15.23 48.10 -0.93
N SER A 243 -14.19 48.51 -0.21
CA SER A 243 -13.83 47.97 1.11
C SER A 243 -14.84 48.28 2.21
N ASP A 244 -15.57 49.41 2.13
CA ASP A 244 -16.90 49.45 2.73
C ASP A 244 -17.89 49.03 1.65
N SER A 245 -18.53 47.90 1.87
CA SER A 245 -19.54 47.35 1.00
C SER A 245 -20.88 47.46 1.70
N LEU A 246 -21.71 48.40 1.25
CA LEU A 246 -22.99 48.74 1.86
C LEU A 246 -23.98 47.56 1.83
N ILE A 247 -23.89 46.70 0.82
CA ILE A 247 -24.85 45.60 0.63
C ILE A 247 -24.77 44.54 1.73
N PHE A 248 -23.62 44.38 2.39
CA PHE A 248 -23.44 43.42 3.49
C PHE A 248 -23.67 44.04 4.86
N ARG A 249 -23.87 45.38 4.93
CA ARG A 249 -24.33 46.00 6.17
C ARG A 249 -25.63 45.34 6.61
N ILE A 250 -25.84 45.35 7.91
CA ILE A 250 -27.11 45.15 8.60
C ILE A 250 -27.29 46.44 9.39
N ASN A 251 -28.42 47.13 9.18
CA ASN A 251 -28.73 48.34 9.93
C ASN A 251 -28.87 48.01 11.43
N THR A 252 -28.30 48.84 12.29
CA THR A 252 -28.44 48.72 13.75
C THR A 252 -28.82 50.04 14.42
N ASP A 253 -29.13 51.05 13.62
CA ASP A 253 -29.67 52.35 14.00
C ASP A 253 -31.20 52.27 13.93
N CYS A 254 -31.81 51.56 14.88
CA CYS A 254 -33.20 51.10 14.75
C CYS A 254 -34.24 52.18 15.06
N ASN A 255 -33.83 53.28 15.68
CA ASN A 255 -34.63 54.49 15.78
C ASN A 255 -34.33 55.48 14.63
N ASP A 256 -33.46 55.10 13.68
CA ASP A 256 -33.02 55.92 12.55
C ASP A 256 -32.68 57.36 13.01
N ASN A 257 -31.65 57.53 13.84
CA ASN A 257 -31.16 58.83 14.31
C ASN A 257 -29.65 59.10 14.09
N ASN A 258 -28.91 58.10 13.60
CA ASN A 258 -27.47 58.10 13.33
C ASN A 258 -26.58 58.39 14.56
N GLU A 259 -27.08 58.15 15.76
CA GLU A 259 -26.37 58.29 17.03
C GLU A 259 -26.42 56.98 17.81
N TRP A 260 -25.26 56.53 18.33
CA TRP A 260 -25.26 55.32 19.15
C TRP A 260 -26.08 55.48 20.41
N ASP A 261 -27.16 54.73 20.52
CA ASP A 261 -28.08 54.75 21.64
C ASP A 261 -27.95 53.55 22.58
N GLY A 262 -28.31 53.79 23.84
CA GLY A 262 -28.48 52.74 24.83
C GLY A 262 -29.82 52.02 24.64
N ALA A 263 -29.94 50.82 25.22
CA ALA A 263 -31.20 50.09 25.22
C ALA A 263 -32.36 50.97 25.74
N GLU A 264 -33.54 50.72 25.19
CA GLU A 264 -34.77 51.30 25.70
C GLU A 264 -35.00 50.92 27.16
N GLU A 265 -35.68 51.80 27.89
CA GLU A 265 -35.98 51.55 29.30
C GLU A 265 -37.25 50.71 29.40
N ASP A 266 -37.10 49.50 29.95
CA ASP A 266 -38.22 48.70 30.48
C ASP A 266 -38.98 49.51 31.55
N ILE A 267 -40.32 49.50 31.52
CA ILE A 267 -41.17 50.20 32.50
C ILE A 267 -42.18 49.28 33.21
N GLY A 268 -42.52 49.62 34.47
CA GLY A 268 -43.78 49.27 35.16
C GLY A 268 -44.06 50.14 36.42
N ASP A 269 -45.32 50.24 36.92
CA ASP A 269 -45.70 51.04 38.13
C ASP A 269 -47.09 51.77 38.08
N TYR A 270 -47.89 51.68 37.02
CA TYR A 270 -48.96 52.68 36.72
C TYR A 270 -50.42 52.31 37.07
N ASN A 271 -51.14 51.62 36.17
CA ASN A 271 -52.62 51.62 36.17
C ASN A 271 -53.21 50.52 37.09
N GLY A 272 -52.71 49.30 36.94
CA GLY A 272 -53.18 48.10 37.65
C GLY A 272 -53.23 46.93 36.67
N ASP A 273 -54.11 47.05 35.69
CA ASP A 273 -54.08 46.38 34.39
C ASP A 273 -53.21 47.19 33.41
N GLY A 274 -52.05 46.66 32.99
CA GLY A 274 -51.10 47.24 32.02
C GLY A 274 -50.31 48.51 32.43
N ASP A 275 -49.25 48.79 31.68
CA ASP A 275 -48.30 49.89 31.90
C ASP A 275 -47.88 50.66 30.61
N SER A 276 -47.55 49.99 29.48
CA SER A 276 -46.96 50.61 28.25
C SER A 276 -47.46 50.05 26.88
N ARG A 277 -46.80 49.04 26.28
CA ARG A 277 -47.12 48.39 24.97
C ARG A 277 -46.97 46.86 25.09
N ASP A 278 -47.86 46.09 24.45
CA ASP A 278 -47.95 44.61 24.53
C ASP A 278 -46.85 43.87 23.72
N VAL A 279 -46.10 42.88 24.29
CA VAL A 279 -45.21 42.00 23.47
C VAL A 279 -45.43 40.48 23.64
N LEU A 280 -45.99 40.02 24.76
CA LEU A 280 -46.38 38.61 24.94
C LEU A 280 -47.56 38.49 25.90
N ALA A 281 -48.69 37.99 25.39
CA ALA A 281 -49.83 37.59 26.21
C ALA A 281 -49.64 36.16 26.72
N GLU A 282 -50.06 35.85 27.94
CA GLU A 282 -49.99 34.48 28.52
C GLU A 282 -50.69 33.42 27.63
N THR A 283 -51.65 33.84 26.79
CA THR A 283 -52.27 32.98 25.77
C THR A 283 -51.29 32.42 24.72
N ILE A 284 -50.15 33.07 24.49
CA ILE A 284 -49.20 32.73 23.40
C ILE A 284 -48.34 31.52 23.76
N ASP A 285 -47.95 31.35 25.04
CA ASP A 285 -47.20 30.18 25.52
C ASP A 285 -47.98 29.30 26.51
N ASN A 286 -49.19 29.74 26.88
CA ASN A 286 -50.18 29.04 27.69
C ASN A 286 -49.71 28.78 29.14
N VAL A 287 -48.90 29.71 29.69
CA VAL A 287 -48.40 29.72 31.06
C VAL A 287 -49.01 30.91 31.83
N ASP A 288 -49.75 30.63 32.89
CA ASP A 288 -50.27 31.64 33.83
C ASP A 288 -49.16 32.03 34.81
N TYR A 289 -48.54 33.18 34.57
CA TYR A 289 -47.40 33.70 35.34
C TYR A 289 -47.87 34.26 36.69
N ASN A 290 -48.98 35.00 36.71
CA ASN A 290 -49.43 35.70 37.91
C ASN A 290 -50.13 34.76 38.93
N ASN A 291 -50.74 33.68 38.43
CA ASN A 291 -51.50 32.63 39.12
C ASN A 291 -52.90 33.07 39.62
N ASP A 292 -53.64 33.83 38.81
CA ASP A 292 -55.05 34.21 39.06
C ASP A 292 -56.08 33.52 38.14
N GLY A 293 -55.63 32.81 37.11
CA GLY A 293 -56.45 32.06 36.16
C GLY A 293 -57.11 32.91 35.05
N ASP A 294 -56.76 34.19 34.91
CA ASP A 294 -56.86 34.87 33.61
C ASP A 294 -55.70 34.41 32.72
N MET A 295 -55.88 34.40 31.40
CA MET A 295 -54.80 34.05 30.45
C MET A 295 -54.57 35.15 29.42
N ASN A 296 -55.20 36.31 29.62
CA ASN A 296 -55.07 37.46 28.72
C ASN A 296 -54.10 38.52 29.29
N ASP A 297 -53.31 38.19 30.31
CA ASP A 297 -52.32 39.09 30.91
C ASP A 297 -51.03 39.20 30.07
N ILE A 298 -50.25 40.26 30.29
CA ILE A 298 -49.05 40.64 29.52
C ILE A 298 -47.77 40.43 30.36
N VAL A 299 -46.65 40.07 29.72
CA VAL A 299 -45.41 39.65 30.41
C VAL A 299 -44.25 40.67 30.36
N TYR A 300 -44.19 41.56 29.36
CA TYR A 300 -43.16 42.62 29.19
C TYR A 300 -43.73 43.85 28.47
N GLU A 301 -43.36 45.07 28.92
CA GLU A 301 -43.84 46.39 28.41
C GLU A 301 -42.73 47.49 28.57
N PHE A 302 -42.59 48.43 27.62
CA PHE A 302 -41.39 49.31 27.49
C PHE A 302 -41.66 50.75 26.93
N VAL A 303 -40.64 51.63 26.87
CA VAL A 303 -40.70 52.94 26.16
C VAL A 303 -40.08 52.85 24.77
N ASP A 304 -40.93 52.74 23.76
CA ASP A 304 -40.55 52.91 22.36
C ASP A 304 -40.27 54.40 22.08
N ARG A 305 -38.99 54.72 21.88
CA ARG A 305 -38.46 56.09 21.72
C ARG A 305 -38.26 56.36 20.23
N GLY A 306 -39.09 57.24 19.69
CA GLY A 306 -38.77 57.82 18.40
C GLY A 306 -37.57 58.77 18.46
N ASN A 307 -37.08 59.18 17.29
CA ASN A 307 -35.85 59.95 17.11
C ASN A 307 -36.03 61.47 17.27
N GLY A 308 -37.24 61.95 17.56
CA GLY A 308 -37.50 63.38 17.72
C GLY A 308 -37.67 64.14 16.41
N ILE A 309 -37.73 63.44 15.27
CA ILE A 309 -38.09 63.98 13.96
C ILE A 309 -39.31 63.22 13.42
N LEU A 310 -39.95 63.74 12.37
CA LEU A 310 -41.01 63.01 11.67
C LEU A 310 -40.37 62.36 10.45
N ASP A 311 -40.29 61.04 10.45
CA ASP A 311 -39.65 60.30 9.38
C ASP A 311 -40.50 60.26 8.11
N PRO A 312 -39.89 60.44 6.91
CA PRO A 312 -40.60 60.18 5.66
C PRO A 312 -40.94 58.68 5.55
N ALA A 313 -41.82 58.30 4.63
CA ALA A 313 -42.10 56.88 4.37
C ALA A 313 -40.82 56.14 3.97
N GLU A 314 -40.74 54.86 4.30
CA GLU A 314 -39.69 54.00 3.79
C GLU A 314 -39.78 53.84 2.28
N VAL A 315 -38.62 53.77 1.63
CA VAL A 315 -38.55 53.76 0.17
C VAL A 315 -38.68 52.33 -0.31
N PHE A 316 -39.66 52.08 -1.17
CA PHE A 316 -39.88 50.78 -1.79
C PHE A 316 -39.79 50.85 -3.31
N HIS A 317 -39.54 49.72 -3.94
CA HIS A 317 -39.63 49.59 -5.39
C HIS A 317 -41.01 49.10 -5.79
N ASP A 318 -41.82 50.01 -6.32
CA ASP A 318 -43.12 49.71 -6.93
C ASP A 318 -42.92 48.84 -8.19
N ILE A 319 -43.27 47.55 -8.09
CA ILE A 319 -43.06 46.55 -9.15
C ILE A 319 -44.16 46.63 -10.21
N ASP A 320 -45.38 47.00 -9.82
CA ASP A 320 -46.56 46.99 -10.71
C ASP A 320 -47.06 48.37 -11.16
N ASP A 321 -46.34 49.42 -10.75
CA ASP A 321 -46.54 50.85 -11.05
C ASP A 321 -47.92 51.38 -10.55
N ASP A 322 -48.46 50.84 -9.45
CA ASP A 322 -49.76 51.27 -8.89
C ASP A 322 -49.67 52.43 -7.87
N GLY A 323 -48.46 52.70 -7.38
CA GLY A 323 -48.13 53.78 -6.44
C GLY A 323 -48.38 53.46 -4.96
N GLU A 324 -48.66 52.22 -4.60
CA GLU A 324 -48.89 51.74 -3.23
C GLU A 324 -47.94 50.58 -2.92
N PHE A 325 -47.59 50.36 -1.64
CA PHE A 325 -46.71 49.26 -1.26
C PHE A 325 -47.43 47.91 -1.23
N ASP A 326 -46.85 46.92 -1.91
CA ASP A 326 -47.27 45.52 -1.88
C ASP A 326 -46.26 44.61 -1.14
N LEU A 327 -46.76 43.53 -0.53
CA LEU A 327 -45.93 42.57 0.23
C LEU A 327 -44.81 41.88 -0.57
N ASN A 328 -44.83 41.94 -1.90
CA ASN A 328 -43.80 41.37 -2.77
C ASN A 328 -42.73 42.38 -3.21
N GLU A 329 -42.84 43.63 -2.77
CA GLU A 329 -41.96 44.72 -3.16
C GLU A 329 -40.82 44.88 -2.14
N PRO A 330 -39.58 45.05 -2.61
CA PRO A 330 -38.47 45.32 -1.71
C PRO A 330 -38.53 46.77 -1.23
N TYR A 331 -38.20 46.96 0.05
CA TYR A 331 -38.14 48.26 0.70
C TYR A 331 -36.87 48.40 1.55
N GLU A 332 -36.52 49.64 1.86
CA GLU A 332 -35.45 49.98 2.79
C GLU A 332 -36.01 50.01 4.22
N ASP A 333 -35.73 48.94 4.98
CA ASP A 333 -36.05 48.84 6.41
C ASP A 333 -35.06 49.70 7.22
N ARG A 334 -35.50 50.90 7.60
CA ARG A 334 -34.67 51.89 8.30
C ARG A 334 -34.82 51.83 9.81
N ASN A 335 -35.91 51.27 10.31
CA ASN A 335 -36.18 51.20 11.75
C ASN A 335 -36.12 49.76 12.32
N CYS A 336 -35.58 48.81 11.54
CA CYS A 336 -35.29 47.43 11.92
C CYS A 336 -36.51 46.55 12.24
N ASN A 337 -37.73 46.97 11.93
CA ASN A 337 -38.93 46.24 12.35
C ASN A 337 -39.38 45.17 11.32
N ASN A 338 -38.67 45.03 10.20
CA ASN A 338 -38.96 44.10 9.11
C ASN A 338 -40.38 44.23 8.52
N ARG A 339 -40.97 45.43 8.56
CA ARG A 339 -42.17 45.79 7.82
C ARG A 339 -41.95 47.14 7.14
N TRP A 340 -42.67 47.39 6.04
CA TRP A 340 -42.69 48.71 5.44
C TRP A 340 -43.52 49.67 6.29
N ASP A 341 -42.99 50.86 6.57
CA ASP A 341 -43.69 51.93 7.27
C ASP A 341 -43.95 53.17 6.39
N ASP A 342 -45.17 53.72 6.54
CA ASP A 342 -45.58 54.99 5.92
C ASP A 342 -44.99 56.18 6.70
N ALA A 343 -45.06 57.39 6.12
CA ALA A 343 -44.52 58.60 6.72
C ALA A 343 -45.17 58.89 8.08
N GLU A 344 -44.32 59.24 9.05
CA GLU A 344 -44.79 59.52 10.40
C GLU A 344 -45.66 60.78 10.44
N THR A 345 -46.79 60.65 11.14
CA THR A 345 -47.65 61.80 11.47
C THR A 345 -47.43 62.28 12.91
N GLU A 346 -46.95 61.40 13.77
CA GLU A 346 -46.52 61.61 15.14
C GLU A 346 -45.27 60.73 15.36
N ASP A 347 -44.29 61.22 16.12
CA ASP A 347 -43.00 60.57 16.44
C ASP A 347 -43.26 59.42 17.44
N VAL A 348 -43.51 58.23 16.90
CA VAL A 348 -44.03 57.08 17.67
C VAL A 348 -43.01 55.96 17.87
N GLY A 349 -41.83 56.03 17.22
CA GLY A 349 -40.82 54.98 17.28
C GLY A 349 -41.18 53.75 16.44
N ASN A 350 -40.47 52.64 16.61
CA ASN A 350 -40.48 51.51 15.67
C ASN A 350 -41.36 50.32 16.10
N ASP A 351 -42.12 50.45 17.20
CA ASP A 351 -42.96 49.41 17.83
C ASP A 351 -42.22 48.13 18.27
N ILE A 352 -40.89 48.13 18.26
CA ILE A 352 -40.08 47.01 18.75
C ILE A 352 -39.23 47.47 19.93
N PHE A 353 -38.91 46.55 20.84
CA PHE A 353 -37.99 46.89 21.92
C PHE A 353 -36.57 46.93 21.37
N ASP A 354 -35.96 48.12 21.41
CA ASP A 354 -34.59 48.30 20.97
C ASP A 354 -33.61 47.95 22.10
N ASP A 355 -32.89 46.84 21.90
CA ASP A 355 -31.69 46.54 22.67
C ASP A 355 -30.61 47.62 22.42
N THR A 356 -29.54 47.64 23.23
CA THR A 356 -28.45 48.58 23.00
C THR A 356 -27.89 48.42 21.60
N GLU A 357 -27.84 49.51 20.84
CA GLU A 357 -27.44 49.48 19.44
C GLU A 357 -26.07 48.83 19.27
N GLN A 358 -26.02 47.91 18.32
CA GLN A 358 -24.76 47.27 17.97
C GLN A 358 -23.96 48.22 17.09
N TYR A 359 -22.62 48.09 17.12
CA TYR A 359 -21.77 48.98 16.32
C TYR A 359 -20.50 48.28 15.87
N THR A 360 -19.96 48.75 14.75
CA THR A 360 -18.63 48.44 14.26
C THR A 360 -17.69 49.60 14.59
N LEU A 361 -16.50 49.31 15.10
CA LEU A 361 -15.47 50.32 15.37
C LEU A 361 -14.60 50.50 14.12
N VAL A 362 -14.65 51.70 13.52
CA VAL A 362 -13.86 52.06 12.32
C VAL A 362 -13.23 53.42 12.56
N ASP A 363 -11.94 53.57 12.27
CA ASP A 363 -11.22 54.85 12.28
C ASP A 363 -11.37 55.49 10.89
N ILE A 364 -12.41 56.32 10.74
CA ILE A 364 -12.83 56.89 9.45
C ILE A 364 -11.95 58.06 9.03
N ASP A 365 -11.50 58.86 9.99
CA ASP A 365 -10.70 60.06 9.71
C ASP A 365 -9.17 59.81 9.80
N GLY A 366 -8.76 58.63 10.24
CA GLY A 366 -7.37 58.19 10.33
C GLY A 366 -6.61 58.84 11.48
N ASP A 367 -7.31 59.39 12.47
CA ASP A 367 -6.69 60.04 13.64
C ASP A 367 -6.20 59.04 14.71
N GLY A 368 -6.51 57.75 14.53
CA GLY A 368 -6.13 56.66 15.41
C GLY A 368 -7.13 56.39 16.54
N THR A 369 -8.28 57.08 16.56
CA THR A 369 -9.40 56.82 17.45
C THR A 369 -10.59 56.29 16.63
N PRO A 370 -11.06 55.05 16.89
CA PRO A 370 -12.16 54.51 16.09
C PRO A 370 -13.50 55.13 16.50
N GLU A 371 -14.27 55.55 15.51
CA GLU A 371 -15.67 55.93 15.62
C GLU A 371 -16.57 54.69 15.71
N LYS A 372 -17.73 54.85 16.34
CA LYS A 372 -18.81 53.87 16.28
C LYS A 372 -19.58 54.06 15.00
N GLN A 373 -19.80 52.98 14.27
CA GLN A 373 -20.66 52.93 13.09
C GLN A 373 -21.83 51.99 13.35
N LEU A 374 -23.05 52.44 13.07
CA LEU A 374 -24.30 51.73 13.38
C LEU A 374 -24.66 50.72 12.29
N TYR A 375 -23.74 49.80 12.05
CA TYR A 375 -24.00 48.63 11.23
C TYR A 375 -23.17 47.43 11.70
N LEU A 376 -23.65 46.24 11.35
CA LEU A 376 -22.86 45.01 11.38
C LEU A 376 -22.61 44.50 9.96
N ILE A 377 -21.61 43.64 9.78
CA ILE A 377 -21.35 42.97 8.50
C ILE A 377 -21.94 41.56 8.56
N GLY A 378 -22.91 41.29 7.69
CA GLY A 378 -23.52 39.98 7.53
C GLY A 378 -22.80 39.08 6.52
N GLU A 379 -23.14 37.78 6.54
CA GLU A 379 -22.57 36.78 5.63
C GLU A 379 -23.22 36.77 4.23
N VAL A 380 -24.34 37.49 4.07
CA VAL A 380 -25.11 37.64 2.81
C VAL A 380 -25.47 39.11 2.59
N PRO A 381 -25.80 39.55 1.36
CA PRO A 381 -26.16 40.94 1.10
C PRO A 381 -27.52 41.32 1.72
N ASN A 382 -27.58 41.98 2.88
CA ASN A 382 -28.83 42.14 3.64
C ASN A 382 -29.64 43.40 3.30
N ASN A 383 -29.00 44.48 2.85
CA ASN A 383 -29.66 45.78 2.73
C ASN A 383 -29.98 46.12 1.27
N LEU A 384 -31.21 46.59 1.03
CA LEU A 384 -31.57 47.28 -0.22
C LEU A 384 -30.90 48.65 -0.22
N LEU A 385 -30.26 49.02 -1.33
CA LEU A 385 -29.58 50.30 -1.43
C LEU A 385 -30.52 51.36 -1.98
N VAL A 386 -30.64 52.49 -1.27
CA VAL A 386 -31.45 53.64 -1.69
C VAL A 386 -30.59 54.91 -1.77
N ASN A 387 -30.72 55.65 -2.86
CA ASN A 387 -29.98 56.88 -3.09
C ASN A 387 -30.82 58.11 -2.70
N TRP A 388 -30.42 58.76 -1.61
CA TRP A 388 -31.04 59.94 -1.02
C TRP A 388 -30.43 61.27 -1.50
N ASN A 389 -29.80 61.29 -2.68
CA ASN A 389 -29.22 62.52 -3.26
C ASN A 389 -30.27 63.63 -3.48
N ASP A 390 -31.53 63.25 -3.78
CA ASP A 390 -32.71 64.13 -3.64
C ASP A 390 -33.57 63.64 -2.46
N PRO A 391 -33.50 64.27 -1.27
CA PRO A 391 -34.24 63.81 -0.09
C PRO A 391 -35.76 63.78 -0.26
N GLU A 392 -36.30 64.52 -1.22
CA GLU A 392 -37.74 64.55 -1.50
C GLU A 392 -38.17 63.44 -2.47
N ASN A 393 -37.22 62.84 -3.22
CA ASN A 393 -37.46 61.77 -4.18
C ASN A 393 -36.29 60.76 -4.16
N PRO A 394 -36.12 59.99 -3.07
CA PRO A 394 -35.09 58.96 -2.99
C PRO A 394 -35.33 57.85 -4.01
N GLU A 395 -34.26 57.28 -4.57
CA GLU A 395 -34.34 56.27 -5.65
C GLU A 395 -33.76 54.92 -5.20
N VAL A 396 -34.53 53.84 -5.35
CA VAL A 396 -34.04 52.47 -5.10
C VAL A 396 -33.04 52.05 -6.18
N MET A 397 -31.87 51.56 -5.76
CA MET A 397 -30.82 51.09 -6.67
C MET A 397 -30.92 49.58 -6.91
N LEU A 398 -31.82 49.15 -7.79
CA LEU A 398 -31.94 47.72 -8.13
C LEU A 398 -30.73 47.15 -8.87
N THR A 399 -30.03 48.01 -9.62
CA THR A 399 -28.78 47.65 -10.30
C THR A 399 -27.73 48.67 -9.91
N VAL A 400 -26.57 48.19 -9.50
CA VAL A 400 -25.37 48.98 -9.27
C VAL A 400 -24.33 48.60 -10.32
N GLU A 401 -23.89 49.58 -11.10
CA GLU A 401 -22.84 49.46 -12.11
C GLU A 401 -21.54 50.15 -11.64
N LEU A 402 -20.51 50.12 -12.49
CA LEU A 402 -19.25 50.81 -12.24
C LEU A 402 -19.45 52.34 -12.21
N GLU A 403 -18.76 53.04 -11.32
CA GLU A 403 -18.84 54.50 -11.09
C GLU A 403 -20.14 55.01 -10.43
N ASP A 404 -21.06 54.10 -10.09
CA ASP A 404 -22.26 54.47 -9.33
C ASP A 404 -21.90 54.94 -7.91
N ASN A 405 -22.57 56.01 -7.50
CA ASN A 405 -22.41 56.65 -6.20
C ASN A 405 -23.75 56.75 -5.51
N MET A 406 -23.73 56.69 -4.19
CA MET A 406 -24.91 56.77 -3.33
C MET A 406 -24.73 57.82 -2.26
N THR A 407 -25.82 58.50 -1.91
CA THR A 407 -25.91 59.28 -0.68
C THR A 407 -26.94 58.61 0.23
N ASP A 408 -26.62 58.38 1.50
CA ASP A 408 -27.60 57.86 2.46
C ASP A 408 -28.53 58.98 2.99
N ARG A 409 -29.57 58.60 3.75
CA ARG A 409 -30.51 59.51 4.43
C ARG A 409 -29.81 60.66 5.16
N TRP A 410 -28.66 60.39 5.75
CA TRP A 410 -27.91 61.31 6.61
C TRP A 410 -26.90 62.19 5.86
N GLY A 411 -26.82 62.04 4.53
CA GLY A 411 -25.96 62.85 3.67
C GLY A 411 -24.52 62.33 3.55
N ASN A 412 -24.23 61.12 4.01
CA ASN A 412 -22.94 60.48 3.78
C ASN A 412 -22.87 60.00 2.33
N VAL A 413 -21.79 60.36 1.65
CA VAL A 413 -21.59 60.02 0.23
C VAL A 413 -20.65 58.83 0.13
N TYR A 414 -21.12 57.77 -0.52
CA TYR A 414 -20.36 56.57 -0.85
C TYR A 414 -20.08 56.58 -2.35
N SER A 415 -18.82 56.75 -2.71
CA SER A 415 -18.37 56.75 -4.10
C SER A 415 -17.81 55.41 -4.53
N ASP A 416 -17.92 55.09 -5.81
CA ASP A 416 -17.35 53.89 -6.43
C ASP A 416 -17.75 52.60 -5.70
N ILE A 417 -19.06 52.36 -5.56
CA ILE A 417 -19.61 51.17 -4.85
C ILE A 417 -18.98 49.87 -5.40
N ILE A 418 -18.79 49.84 -6.73
CA ILE A 418 -17.88 48.92 -7.42
C ILE A 418 -16.64 49.72 -7.83
N GLU A 419 -15.50 49.43 -7.21
CA GLU A 419 -14.23 50.12 -7.47
C GLU A 419 -13.38 49.38 -8.52
N THR A 420 -12.55 50.15 -9.25
CA THR A 420 -11.51 49.60 -10.13
C THR A 420 -10.14 49.75 -9.49
N ILE A 421 -9.48 48.63 -9.23
CA ILE A 421 -8.12 48.61 -8.69
C ILE A 421 -7.11 48.14 -9.75
N ASN A 422 -6.07 48.95 -9.95
CA ASN A 422 -4.88 48.59 -10.71
C ASN A 422 -3.98 47.71 -9.80
N PHE A 423 -3.82 46.43 -10.14
CA PHE A 423 -3.05 45.47 -9.32
C PHE A 423 -2.03 44.68 -10.15
N ILE A 424 -1.07 44.05 -9.46
CA ILE A 424 0.03 43.32 -10.09
C ILE A 424 0.13 41.91 -9.50
N ASP A 425 0.07 40.89 -10.36
CA ASP A 425 0.38 39.51 -10.01
C ASP A 425 1.81 39.17 -10.45
N SER A 426 2.75 39.15 -9.49
CA SER A 426 4.13 38.75 -9.73
C SER A 426 4.24 37.23 -9.69
N LYS A 427 4.58 36.62 -10.84
CA LYS A 427 4.88 35.20 -10.94
C LYS A 427 6.37 34.98 -11.08
N ARG A 428 6.91 34.17 -10.18
CA ARG A 428 8.29 33.72 -10.19
C ARG A 428 8.36 32.24 -10.53
N GLN A 429 9.30 31.89 -11.39
CA GLN A 429 9.66 30.51 -11.64
C GLN A 429 11.16 30.37 -11.74
N ASP A 430 11.68 29.36 -11.06
CA ASP A 430 13.09 29.03 -11.04
C ASP A 430 13.30 27.81 -11.92
N VAL A 431 14.27 27.89 -12.83
CA VAL A 431 14.70 26.77 -13.69
C VAL A 431 16.13 26.42 -13.33
N GLY A 432 16.43 25.13 -13.22
CA GLY A 432 17.80 24.68 -13.00
C GLY A 432 18.70 25.06 -14.18
N ASP A 433 19.83 25.70 -13.90
CA ASP A 433 20.88 25.95 -14.91
C ASP A 433 21.70 24.66 -15.07
N ILE A 434 21.59 23.98 -16.20
CA ILE A 434 22.35 22.74 -16.42
C ILE A 434 23.82 23.13 -16.63
N ASP A 435 24.72 22.49 -15.89
CA ASP A 435 26.18 22.64 -16.07
C ASP A 435 26.70 21.59 -17.04
N SER A 436 26.29 20.34 -16.83
CA SER A 436 26.68 19.22 -17.67
C SER A 436 25.62 18.14 -17.71
N MET A 437 25.50 17.50 -18.87
CA MET A 437 24.72 16.30 -19.10
C MET A 437 25.68 15.16 -19.38
N VAL A 438 25.70 14.16 -18.50
CA VAL A 438 26.55 12.99 -18.63
C VAL A 438 25.69 11.77 -18.94
N THR A 439 25.86 11.18 -20.12
CA THR A 439 25.19 9.92 -20.47
C THR A 439 26.17 8.77 -20.33
N LEU A 440 25.84 7.80 -19.47
CA LEU A 440 26.61 6.58 -19.28
C LEU A 440 25.88 5.40 -19.90
N TYR A 441 26.52 4.71 -20.83
CA TYR A 441 26.07 3.43 -21.37
C TYR A 441 26.68 2.29 -20.56
N THR A 442 25.82 1.48 -19.93
CA THR A 442 26.23 0.28 -19.18
C THR A 442 25.56 -0.98 -19.72
N ARG A 443 26.10 -2.14 -19.34
CA ARG A 443 25.46 -3.43 -19.65
C ARG A 443 24.24 -3.62 -18.77
N GLN A 444 23.23 -4.30 -19.29
CA GLN A 444 22.03 -4.61 -18.52
C GLN A 444 22.33 -5.62 -17.41
N VAL A 445 21.95 -5.29 -16.17
CA VAL A 445 22.09 -6.18 -15.01
C VAL A 445 20.99 -7.24 -15.05
N VAL A 446 21.36 -8.52 -14.92
CA VAL A 446 20.46 -9.68 -15.02
C VAL A 446 20.54 -10.63 -13.81
N GLY A 447 21.27 -10.24 -12.77
CA GLY A 447 21.36 -10.96 -11.50
C GLY A 447 22.32 -10.32 -10.51
N HIS A 448 22.10 -10.53 -9.21
CA HIS A 448 22.95 -10.00 -8.15
C HIS A 448 22.97 -10.90 -6.90
N ILE A 449 24.07 -10.87 -6.13
CA ILE A 449 24.30 -11.62 -4.89
C ILE A 449 25.07 -10.72 -3.91
N THR A 450 24.47 -10.38 -2.75
CA THR A 450 24.88 -9.27 -1.84
C THR A 450 25.85 -9.61 -0.68
N ASP A 451 26.39 -10.83 -0.59
CA ASP A 451 27.12 -11.26 0.61
C ASP A 451 28.65 -11.10 0.46
N GLU A 452 29.22 -9.99 0.97
CA GLU A 452 30.64 -9.62 0.77
C GLU A 452 31.63 -10.53 1.54
N ASN A 453 31.19 -11.25 2.58
CA ASN A 453 32.08 -12.10 3.39
C ASN A 453 32.38 -13.47 2.75
N ARG A 454 31.78 -13.79 1.60
CA ARG A 454 31.98 -15.10 0.98
C ARG A 454 33.14 -15.08 -0.02
N GLN A 455 34.29 -15.58 0.42
CA GLN A 455 35.09 -16.41 -0.52
C GLN A 455 34.16 -17.53 -1.01
N PRO A 456 34.24 -17.98 -2.28
CA PRO A 456 33.27 -18.93 -2.81
C PRO A 456 33.21 -20.13 -1.87
N ASP A 457 32.11 -20.27 -1.13
CA ASP A 457 31.76 -21.55 -0.53
C ASP A 457 31.77 -22.55 -1.69
N ASP A 458 32.41 -23.70 -1.49
CA ASP A 458 32.45 -24.75 -2.51
C ASP A 458 30.99 -25.15 -2.82
N TYR A 459 30.47 -24.69 -3.96
CA TYR A 459 29.13 -25.04 -4.43
C TYR A 459 29.20 -26.39 -5.12
N TYR A 460 28.68 -27.41 -4.45
CA TYR A 460 28.71 -28.79 -4.91
C TYR A 460 27.52 -29.09 -5.79
N ILE A 461 27.80 -29.67 -6.96
CA ILE A 461 26.78 -30.03 -7.94
C ILE A 461 26.37 -31.48 -7.69
N THR A 462 25.07 -31.67 -7.50
CA THR A 462 24.41 -32.98 -7.46
C THR A 462 23.40 -33.05 -8.61
N LYS A 463 23.27 -34.23 -9.20
CA LYS A 463 22.28 -34.50 -10.26
C LYS A 463 21.43 -35.69 -9.86
N THR A 464 20.12 -35.52 -9.96
CA THR A 464 19.15 -36.61 -9.85
C THR A 464 18.61 -36.98 -11.22
N GLU A 465 18.43 -38.26 -11.49
CA GLU A 465 17.91 -38.80 -12.75
C GLU A 465 16.89 -39.90 -12.46
N TRP A 466 15.76 -39.88 -13.17
CA TRP A 466 14.71 -40.90 -13.02
C TRP A 466 13.98 -41.14 -14.34
N THR A 467 13.15 -42.18 -14.39
CA THR A 467 12.32 -42.48 -15.56
C THR A 467 10.86 -42.63 -15.17
N THR A 468 9.97 -42.24 -16.08
CA THR A 468 8.51 -42.47 -15.96
C THR A 468 8.03 -43.24 -17.17
N SER A 469 7.19 -44.25 -16.97
CA SER A 469 6.61 -45.05 -18.04
C SER A 469 5.11 -44.77 -18.19
N ASN A 470 4.69 -44.12 -19.28
CA ASN A 470 3.28 -43.91 -19.59
C ASN A 470 2.93 -44.68 -20.87
N ALA A 471 2.00 -45.63 -20.78
CA ALA A 471 1.52 -46.44 -21.92
C ALA A 471 2.61 -47.12 -22.78
N GLY A 472 3.75 -47.44 -22.19
CA GLY A 472 4.89 -48.10 -22.88
C GLY A 472 5.99 -47.14 -23.36
N ASP A 473 5.78 -45.82 -23.31
CA ASP A 473 6.82 -44.83 -23.57
C ASP A 473 7.58 -44.51 -22.27
N ILE A 474 8.89 -44.80 -22.27
CA ILE A 474 9.79 -44.48 -21.16
C ILE A 474 10.38 -43.09 -21.39
N GLN A 475 10.05 -42.15 -20.52
CA GLN A 475 10.64 -40.80 -20.53
C GLN A 475 11.70 -40.67 -19.43
N ARG A 476 12.88 -40.16 -19.81
CA ARG A 476 13.97 -39.81 -18.88
C ARG A 476 13.81 -38.39 -18.39
N HIS A 477 13.91 -38.20 -17.09
CA HIS A 477 13.91 -36.92 -16.40
C HIS A 477 15.19 -36.75 -15.59
N TYR A 478 15.58 -35.50 -15.35
CA TYR A 478 16.72 -35.17 -14.52
C TYR A 478 16.53 -33.81 -13.86
N ASN A 479 17.28 -33.56 -12.80
CA ASN A 479 17.38 -32.26 -12.17
C ASN A 479 18.75 -32.06 -11.51
N TYR A 480 19.14 -30.80 -11.32
CA TYR A 480 20.38 -30.44 -10.62
C TYR A 480 20.05 -29.82 -9.27
N GLN A 481 20.71 -30.27 -8.21
CA GLN A 481 20.67 -29.69 -6.89
C GLN A 481 22.06 -29.15 -6.56
N ILE A 482 22.12 -27.92 -6.08
CA ILE A 482 23.37 -27.25 -5.76
C ILE A 482 23.37 -27.02 -4.26
N TYR A 483 24.34 -27.61 -3.58
CA TYR A 483 24.46 -27.53 -2.13
C TYR A 483 25.69 -26.72 -1.74
N SER A 484 25.60 -26.03 -0.63
CA SER A 484 26.76 -25.46 0.05
C SER A 484 26.65 -25.70 1.55
N GLN A 485 27.79 -25.82 2.19
CA GLN A 485 27.89 -26.02 3.63
C GLN A 485 28.78 -24.93 4.22
N ASP A 486 28.20 -24.11 5.09
CA ASP A 486 28.92 -23.13 5.90
C ASP A 486 28.46 -23.31 7.36
N GLN A 487 27.76 -22.34 7.94
CA GLN A 487 27.16 -22.49 9.26
C GLN A 487 26.05 -23.55 9.25
N HIS A 488 25.23 -23.53 8.19
CA HIS A 488 24.09 -24.42 7.95
C HIS A 488 24.30 -25.20 6.65
N ILE A 489 23.48 -26.23 6.43
CA ILE A 489 23.37 -26.86 5.12
C ILE A 489 22.43 -26.02 4.28
N ASN A 490 22.91 -25.51 3.15
CA ASN A 490 22.13 -24.66 2.27
C ASN A 490 21.95 -25.30 0.89
N GLN A 491 20.92 -24.86 0.19
CA GLN A 491 20.62 -25.21 -1.18
C GLN A 491 20.42 -23.94 -1.99
N LEU A 492 21.14 -23.84 -3.11
CA LEU A 492 21.01 -22.74 -4.05
C LEU A 492 19.84 -23.05 -4.99
N VAL A 493 18.77 -22.26 -4.93
CA VAL A 493 17.52 -22.49 -5.69
C VAL A 493 17.04 -21.21 -6.34
N TYR A 494 16.21 -21.34 -7.38
CA TYR A 494 15.39 -20.22 -7.86
C TYR A 494 14.14 -20.14 -6.99
N PRO A 495 13.96 -19.08 -6.17
CA PRO A 495 12.77 -18.92 -5.36
C PRO A 495 11.51 -19.02 -6.20
N ARG A 496 10.55 -19.83 -5.73
CA ARG A 496 9.31 -20.13 -6.45
C ARG A 496 8.09 -19.58 -5.71
N TYR A 497 7.09 -19.12 -6.47
CA TYR A 497 5.82 -18.60 -5.96
C TYR A 497 4.68 -19.08 -6.85
N PHE A 498 3.58 -19.54 -6.26
CA PHE A 498 2.47 -20.09 -7.04
C PHE A 498 1.72 -18.98 -7.79
N LEU A 499 1.36 -19.17 -9.07
CA LEU A 499 0.72 -18.10 -9.85
C LEU A 499 -0.69 -17.71 -9.32
N PRO A 500 -1.21 -16.50 -9.65
CA PRO A 500 -2.49 -15.99 -9.15
C PRO A 500 -3.73 -16.80 -9.51
N GLN A 501 -3.69 -17.67 -10.53
CA GLN A 501 -4.84 -18.52 -10.85
C GLN A 501 -5.10 -19.59 -9.79
N GLY A 502 -4.10 -19.93 -8.94
CA GLY A 502 -4.21 -20.96 -7.90
C GLY A 502 -4.60 -22.34 -8.45
N PHE A 503 -4.58 -23.37 -7.59
CA PHE A 503 -5.20 -24.69 -7.86
C PHE A 503 -4.80 -25.40 -9.17
N TYR A 504 -3.58 -25.94 -9.23
CA TYR A 504 -3.07 -26.65 -10.41
C TYR A 504 -3.38 -28.16 -10.37
N TRP A 505 -4.38 -28.62 -11.13
CA TRP A 505 -4.79 -30.04 -11.15
C TRP A 505 -4.81 -30.67 -12.55
N SER A 506 -4.60 -29.90 -13.62
CA SER A 506 -4.51 -30.43 -15.00
C SER A 506 -3.12 -30.20 -15.60
N PRO A 507 -2.60 -31.08 -16.50
CA PRO A 507 -1.22 -31.02 -17.01
C PRO A 507 -0.80 -29.67 -17.59
N ASN A 508 -1.73 -28.96 -18.24
CA ASN A 508 -1.47 -27.65 -18.83
C ASN A 508 -1.40 -26.52 -17.79
N GLN A 509 -2.18 -26.60 -16.71
CA GLN A 509 -2.16 -25.65 -15.59
C GLN A 509 -0.94 -25.90 -14.69
N ILE A 510 -0.61 -27.17 -14.50
CA ILE A 510 0.50 -27.72 -13.73
C ILE A 510 1.87 -27.28 -14.25
N ARG A 511 2.06 -27.28 -15.58
CA ARG A 511 3.34 -26.89 -16.22
C ARG A 511 3.75 -25.45 -15.88
N ASN A 512 2.78 -24.59 -15.59
CA ASN A 512 2.97 -23.16 -15.40
C ASN A 512 2.60 -22.72 -13.97
N GLY A 513 2.44 -23.64 -13.00
CA GLY A 513 1.85 -23.31 -11.71
C GLY A 513 2.71 -22.43 -10.79
N PHE A 514 4.02 -22.37 -11.03
CA PHE A 514 4.96 -21.56 -10.25
C PHE A 514 5.71 -20.57 -11.14
N TRP A 515 5.73 -19.32 -10.70
CA TRP A 515 6.69 -18.32 -11.15
C TRP A 515 7.98 -18.44 -10.33
N HIS A 516 9.11 -18.17 -10.97
CA HIS A 516 10.42 -18.20 -10.33
C HIS A 516 11.04 -16.81 -10.40
N LYS A 517 11.75 -16.40 -9.36
CA LYS A 517 12.63 -15.22 -9.44
C LYS A 517 13.69 -15.45 -10.52
N GLN A 518 14.24 -14.37 -11.06
CA GLN A 518 15.24 -14.43 -12.13
C GLN A 518 16.64 -14.82 -11.61
N TYR A 519 16.85 -14.75 -10.29
CA TYR A 519 18.13 -14.98 -9.62
C TYR A 519 18.08 -16.25 -8.77
N LEU A 520 19.26 -16.74 -8.40
CA LEU A 520 19.42 -17.81 -7.41
C LEU A 520 19.54 -17.23 -6.01
N ASP A 521 18.82 -17.81 -5.06
CA ASP A 521 18.95 -17.48 -3.64
C ASP A 521 19.47 -18.69 -2.86
N ASN A 522 20.30 -18.40 -1.86
CA ASN A 522 20.80 -19.42 -0.94
C ASN A 522 19.76 -19.67 0.16
N VAL A 523 19.08 -20.82 0.10
CA VAL A 523 18.04 -21.19 1.06
C VAL A 523 18.60 -22.19 2.06
N ILE A 524 18.39 -21.95 3.35
CA ILE A 524 18.80 -22.89 4.40
C ILE A 524 17.96 -24.17 4.26
N LEU A 525 18.64 -25.27 3.97
CA LEU A 525 18.03 -26.60 3.89
C LEU A 525 18.01 -27.25 5.27
N PHE A 526 19.08 -27.19 6.06
CA PHE A 526 19.06 -27.68 7.45
C PHE A 526 19.73 -26.68 8.38
N TYR A 527 18.96 -26.19 9.35
CA TYR A 527 19.52 -25.42 10.45
C TYR A 527 20.33 -26.32 11.38
N THR A 528 21.45 -25.78 11.83
CA THR A 528 22.44 -26.46 12.66
C THR A 528 22.92 -25.49 13.73
N TYR A 529 23.27 -25.99 14.91
CA TYR A 529 23.86 -25.20 15.97
C TYR A 529 25.32 -25.61 16.14
N ASN A 530 26.26 -24.73 15.76
CA ASN A 530 27.69 -25.04 15.71
C ASN A 530 28.01 -26.34 14.94
N GLY A 531 27.35 -26.55 13.80
CA GLY A 531 27.51 -27.76 12.98
C GLY A 531 26.80 -29.01 13.53
N LEU A 532 25.98 -28.91 14.58
CA LEU A 532 25.23 -30.03 15.15
C LEU A 532 23.74 -29.97 14.77
N LEU A 533 23.18 -31.12 14.43
CA LEU A 533 21.73 -31.39 14.49
C LEU A 533 21.35 -31.72 15.93
N ARG A 534 20.24 -31.18 16.41
CA ARG A 534 19.81 -31.31 17.82
C ARG A 534 18.36 -31.75 17.88
N ASN A 535 18.07 -32.75 18.70
CA ASN A 535 16.69 -33.16 18.94
C ASN A 535 15.89 -32.02 19.59
N GLY A 536 14.68 -31.77 19.10
CA GLY A 536 13.80 -30.70 19.57
C GLY A 536 14.17 -29.31 19.06
N GLU A 537 15.05 -29.19 18.05
CA GLU A 537 15.29 -27.91 17.36
C GLU A 537 14.01 -27.44 16.67
N GLN A 538 13.63 -26.18 16.89
CA GLN A 538 12.52 -25.51 16.23
C GLN A 538 12.97 -24.12 15.75
N VAL A 539 12.73 -23.80 14.49
CA VAL A 539 13.00 -22.47 13.91
C VAL A 539 11.83 -22.05 13.04
N ASP A 540 11.10 -21.04 13.51
CA ASP A 540 10.00 -20.44 12.76
C ASP A 540 10.44 -19.08 12.20
N THR A 541 10.07 -18.81 10.96
CA THR A 541 10.31 -17.52 10.30
C THR A 541 9.08 -17.08 9.54
N THR A 542 8.78 -15.78 9.59
CA THR A 542 7.67 -15.19 8.83
C THR A 542 8.13 -13.90 8.20
N TYR A 543 7.73 -13.66 6.94
CA TYR A 543 8.06 -12.43 6.22
C TYR A 543 7.12 -12.20 5.04
N TYR A 544 7.10 -10.97 4.54
CA TYR A 544 6.43 -10.63 3.28
C TYR A 544 7.46 -10.60 2.15
N ASP A 545 7.07 -11.09 0.98
CA ASP A 545 7.90 -11.08 -0.22
C ASP A 545 7.10 -10.52 -1.41
N THR A 546 7.61 -9.45 -2.01
CA THR A 546 7.00 -8.78 -3.16
C THR A 546 7.65 -9.29 -4.43
N THR A 547 6.84 -9.85 -5.33
CA THR A 547 7.29 -10.41 -6.61
C THR A 547 6.65 -9.67 -7.78
N ASP A 548 7.11 -9.93 -9.01
CA ASP A 548 6.53 -9.35 -10.24
C ASP A 548 5.06 -9.77 -10.49
N ILE A 549 4.56 -10.77 -9.77
CA ILE A 549 3.21 -11.34 -9.96
C ILE A 549 2.24 -11.05 -8.82
N ALA A 550 2.71 -10.97 -7.56
CA ALA A 550 1.89 -10.76 -6.36
C ALA A 550 2.78 -10.51 -5.13
N ILE A 551 2.14 -10.14 -4.00
CA ILE A 551 2.77 -10.08 -2.68
C ILE A 551 2.36 -11.34 -1.92
N TYR A 552 3.33 -12.04 -1.33
CA TYR A 552 3.11 -13.24 -0.53
C TYR A 552 3.49 -13.02 0.92
N TYR A 553 2.67 -13.53 1.82
CA TYR A 553 3.04 -13.76 3.21
C TYR A 553 3.60 -15.19 3.32
N ILE A 554 4.85 -15.31 3.75
CA ILE A 554 5.60 -16.57 3.80
C ILE A 554 5.81 -16.95 5.26
N GLU A 555 5.45 -18.17 5.60
CA GLU A 555 5.70 -18.77 6.91
C GLU A 555 6.51 -20.05 6.71
N LYS A 556 7.61 -20.19 7.44
CA LYS A 556 8.44 -21.39 7.43
C LYS A 556 8.62 -21.88 8.85
N SER A 557 8.52 -23.18 9.06
CA SER A 557 8.81 -23.86 10.31
C SER A 557 9.76 -25.01 10.04
N PHE A 558 10.84 -25.05 10.80
CA PHE A 558 11.84 -26.11 10.80
C PHE A 558 11.78 -26.86 12.13
N GLY A 559 11.74 -28.19 12.09
CA GLY A 559 11.73 -29.04 13.28
C GLY A 559 12.70 -30.21 13.16
N VAL A 560 13.37 -30.60 14.24
CA VAL A 560 14.26 -31.78 14.26
C VAL A 560 13.87 -32.72 15.39
N GLU A 561 13.73 -34.00 15.08
CA GLU A 561 13.49 -35.06 16.06
C GLU A 561 14.41 -36.27 15.85
N THR A 562 14.80 -36.97 16.91
CA THR A 562 15.51 -38.26 16.79
C THR A 562 14.53 -39.40 16.54
N THR A 563 14.93 -40.35 15.70
CA THR A 563 14.05 -41.46 15.31
C THR A 563 14.83 -42.66 14.81
N ASP A 564 14.18 -43.82 14.82
CA ASP A 564 14.66 -45.05 14.16
C ASP A 564 13.79 -45.30 12.93
N ILE A 565 14.40 -45.73 11.83
CA ILE A 565 13.65 -46.02 10.60
C ILE A 565 14.06 -47.34 9.97
N THR A 566 13.07 -48.12 9.51
CA THR A 566 13.28 -49.37 8.77
C THR A 566 12.82 -49.20 7.32
N ILE A 567 13.74 -49.39 6.37
CA ILE A 567 13.52 -49.24 4.93
C ILE A 567 14.20 -50.36 4.14
N GLN A 568 13.94 -50.45 2.84
CA GLN A 568 14.38 -51.55 1.97
C GLN A 568 15.78 -51.34 1.38
N ALA A 569 16.74 -50.99 2.24
CA ALA A 569 18.10 -50.59 1.85
C ALA A 569 19.19 -51.65 2.12
N ALA A 570 18.83 -52.92 2.33
CA ALA A 570 19.80 -53.94 2.70
C ALA A 570 20.81 -54.23 1.58
N ARG A 571 22.11 -54.02 1.85
CA ARG A 571 23.21 -54.34 0.93
C ARG A 571 23.26 -55.81 0.51
N VAL A 572 22.79 -56.72 1.37
CA VAL A 572 22.73 -58.16 1.08
C VAL A 572 21.27 -58.58 1.08
N LYS A 573 20.78 -59.03 -0.08
CA LYS A 573 19.36 -59.38 -0.29
C LYS A 573 19.02 -60.84 0.01
N GLY A 574 20.02 -61.71 0.14
CA GLY A 574 19.83 -63.14 0.43
C GLY A 574 21.11 -63.88 0.78
N SER A 575 20.99 -65.15 1.12
CA SER A 575 22.11 -66.05 1.43
C SER A 575 22.38 -67.05 0.31
N ASN A 576 23.64 -67.31 0.01
CA ASN A 576 24.05 -68.31 -0.99
C ASN A 576 23.91 -69.72 -0.40
N ASN A 577 23.19 -70.59 -1.09
CA ASN A 577 22.96 -71.98 -0.66
C ASN A 577 24.13 -72.93 -1.00
N GLY A 578 25.12 -72.46 -1.77
CA GLY A 578 26.32 -73.24 -2.16
C GLY A 578 26.12 -74.13 -3.38
N ASP A 579 24.94 -74.13 -3.99
CA ASP A 579 24.56 -74.92 -5.18
C ASP A 579 24.29 -74.05 -6.42
N GLY A 580 24.61 -72.76 -6.36
CA GLY A 580 24.30 -71.78 -7.40
C GLY A 580 22.91 -71.16 -7.26
N THR A 581 22.19 -71.43 -6.17
CA THR A 581 20.94 -70.75 -5.81
C THR A 581 21.11 -69.85 -4.58
N TRP A 582 20.23 -68.86 -4.46
CA TRP A 582 20.20 -67.90 -3.36
C TRP A 582 18.83 -67.94 -2.68
N THR A 583 18.81 -67.90 -1.35
CA THR A 583 17.58 -67.77 -0.56
C THR A 583 17.41 -66.31 -0.15
N CYS A 584 16.34 -65.66 -0.61
CA CYS A 584 16.10 -64.24 -0.37
C CYS A 584 15.63 -63.97 1.06
N PHE A 585 16.14 -62.92 1.71
CA PHE A 585 15.83 -62.63 3.12
C PHE A 585 14.41 -62.10 3.34
N ARG A 586 13.82 -61.44 2.35
CA ARG A 586 12.49 -60.81 2.50
C ARG A 586 11.35 -61.82 2.49
N ASP A 587 11.33 -62.73 1.51
CA ASP A 587 10.20 -63.62 1.23
C ASP A 587 10.56 -65.11 1.26
N ASN A 588 11.83 -65.46 1.53
CA ASN A 588 12.36 -66.81 1.47
C ASN A 588 12.22 -67.50 0.10
N SER A 589 12.07 -66.72 -0.98
CA SER A 589 12.12 -67.26 -2.35
C SER A 589 13.53 -67.76 -2.69
N VAL A 590 13.61 -68.74 -3.60
CA VAL A 590 14.88 -69.30 -4.08
C VAL A 590 15.08 -68.88 -5.53
N VAL A 591 16.15 -68.15 -5.79
CA VAL A 591 16.47 -67.56 -7.09
C VAL A 591 17.84 -68.02 -7.60
N SER A 592 18.08 -67.87 -8.91
CA SER A 592 19.36 -68.23 -9.55
C SER A 592 20.42 -67.13 -9.51
N ASP A 593 20.01 -65.88 -9.33
CA ASP A 593 20.90 -64.72 -9.19
C ASP A 593 20.55 -63.95 -7.91
N ALA A 594 21.55 -63.50 -7.16
CA ALA A 594 21.34 -62.69 -5.95
C ALA A 594 20.60 -61.36 -6.25
N ASN A 595 20.72 -60.84 -7.47
CA ASN A 595 20.06 -59.61 -7.92
C ASN A 595 18.55 -59.80 -8.17
N ASP A 596 18.12 -61.03 -8.43
CA ASP A 596 16.70 -61.36 -8.56
C ASP A 596 15.98 -61.37 -7.20
N CYS A 597 16.74 -61.29 -6.09
CA CYS A 597 16.13 -61.20 -4.77
C CYS A 597 15.49 -59.83 -4.54
N PRO A 598 14.26 -59.82 -4.00
CA PRO A 598 13.66 -58.66 -3.36
C PRO A 598 14.62 -57.88 -2.46
N SER A 599 14.55 -56.56 -2.52
CA SER A 599 15.25 -55.68 -1.59
C SER A 599 14.76 -55.92 -0.15
N ALA A 600 15.69 -56.17 0.78
CA ALA A 600 15.40 -56.58 2.16
C ALA A 600 15.46 -55.39 3.13
N ASP A 601 14.84 -55.57 4.31
CA ASP A 601 14.71 -54.50 5.30
C ASP A 601 16.03 -54.25 6.04
N THR A 602 16.31 -52.97 6.32
CA THR A 602 17.41 -52.49 7.17
C THR A 602 16.88 -51.43 8.12
N THR A 603 17.18 -51.57 9.41
CA THR A 603 16.82 -50.60 10.44
C THR A 603 18.01 -49.71 10.75
N PHE A 604 17.85 -48.42 10.56
CA PHE A 604 18.78 -47.38 10.97
C PHE A 604 18.32 -46.85 12.34
N SER A 605 19.15 -47.04 13.37
CA SER A 605 18.81 -46.69 14.77
C SER A 605 19.45 -45.38 15.26
N ASP A 606 20.11 -44.64 14.38
CA ASP A 606 20.76 -43.37 14.69
C ASP A 606 20.42 -42.38 13.57
N CYS A 607 19.21 -41.83 13.65
CA CYS A 607 18.68 -40.93 12.63
C CYS A 607 18.08 -39.66 13.23
N PHE A 608 18.20 -38.57 12.47
CA PHE A 608 17.41 -37.36 12.66
C PHE A 608 16.33 -37.29 11.59
N LYS A 609 15.09 -37.06 12.02
CA LYS A 609 14.01 -36.65 11.13
C LYS A 609 13.86 -35.14 11.20
N VAL A 610 14.05 -34.51 10.05
CA VAL A 610 13.87 -33.08 9.86
C VAL A 610 12.52 -32.85 9.21
N THR A 611 11.75 -31.92 9.78
CA THR A 611 10.45 -31.49 9.27
C THR A 611 10.55 -30.05 8.78
N HIS A 612 10.22 -29.81 7.51
CA HIS A 612 9.99 -28.46 6.98
C HIS A 612 8.52 -28.27 6.71
N LEU A 613 8.01 -27.13 7.13
CA LEU A 613 6.69 -26.64 6.76
C LEU A 613 6.86 -25.26 6.13
N LEU A 614 6.30 -25.07 4.96
CA LEU A 614 6.20 -23.81 4.24
C LEU A 614 4.72 -23.52 3.99
N SER A 615 4.26 -22.36 4.44
CA SER A 615 2.97 -21.80 4.08
C SER A 615 3.22 -20.53 3.26
N MET A 616 2.58 -20.42 2.11
CA MET A 616 2.64 -19.25 1.25
C MET A 616 1.23 -18.75 1.00
N THR A 617 0.92 -17.54 1.47
CA THR A 617 -0.41 -16.94 1.33
C THR A 617 -0.32 -15.72 0.41
N MET A 618 -1.07 -15.75 -0.70
CA MET A 618 -1.10 -14.63 -1.65
C MET A 618 -2.02 -13.53 -1.12
N LEU A 619 -1.46 -12.33 -0.89
CA LEU A 619 -2.24 -11.16 -0.48
C LEU A 619 -3.13 -10.68 -1.63
N GLY A 620 -4.36 -10.27 -1.32
CA GLY A 620 -5.35 -9.84 -2.31
C GLY A 620 -6.14 -10.97 -2.99
N SER A 621 -5.77 -12.25 -2.77
CA SER A 621 -6.60 -13.40 -3.14
C SER A 621 -6.92 -14.32 -1.96
N GLY A 622 -6.07 -14.38 -0.94
CA GLY A 622 -6.27 -15.21 0.26
C GLY A 622 -6.00 -16.70 0.05
N VAL A 623 -5.58 -17.11 -1.15
CA VAL A 623 -5.21 -18.50 -1.44
C VAL A 623 -3.90 -18.83 -0.71
N GLU A 624 -3.88 -19.98 -0.05
CA GLU A 624 -2.71 -20.49 0.67
C GLU A 624 -2.22 -21.78 0.01
N TYR A 625 -0.93 -21.83 -0.28
CA TYR A 625 -0.19 -23.02 -0.68
C TYR A 625 0.64 -23.51 0.51
N GLY A 626 0.41 -24.75 0.91
CA GLY A 626 1.20 -25.43 1.93
C GLY A 626 2.12 -26.47 1.31
N GLU A 627 3.35 -26.52 1.77
CA GLU A 627 4.33 -27.56 1.48
C GLU A 627 4.89 -28.08 2.80
N LYS A 628 4.92 -29.40 2.95
CA LYS A 628 5.43 -30.06 4.14
C LYS A 628 6.34 -31.20 3.72
N SER A 629 7.60 -31.15 4.11
CA SER A 629 8.56 -32.21 3.81
C SER A 629 9.13 -32.82 5.09
N PHE A 630 9.37 -34.13 5.02
CA PHE A 630 10.07 -34.88 6.05
C PHE A 630 11.31 -35.50 5.43
N THR A 631 12.46 -35.31 6.06
CA THR A 631 13.73 -35.89 5.61
C THR A 631 14.37 -36.64 6.75
N TRP A 632 14.67 -37.92 6.55
CA TRP A 632 15.39 -38.75 7.50
C TRP A 632 16.85 -38.82 7.09
N LEU A 633 17.71 -38.37 7.99
CA LEU A 633 19.16 -38.40 7.87
C LEU A 633 19.69 -39.50 8.78
N ALA A 634 20.34 -40.51 8.22
CA ALA A 634 20.95 -41.58 9.00
C ALA A 634 22.46 -41.40 9.02
N LYS A 635 23.04 -41.68 10.20
CA LYS A 635 24.49 -41.61 10.39
C LYS A 635 25.24 -42.46 9.36
N ASP A 636 26.28 -41.89 8.76
CA ASP A 636 27.15 -42.43 7.71
C ASP A 636 26.46 -42.75 6.36
N HIS A 637 25.18 -42.42 6.18
CA HIS A 637 24.41 -42.76 4.96
C HIS A 637 23.73 -41.55 4.29
N GLY A 638 23.68 -40.39 4.93
CA GLY A 638 23.01 -39.22 4.37
C GLY A 638 21.49 -39.32 4.43
N ILE A 639 20.80 -38.87 3.37
CA ILE A 639 19.35 -38.99 3.25
C ILE A 639 18.98 -40.46 3.02
N VAL A 640 18.22 -41.05 3.94
CA VAL A 640 17.69 -42.42 3.81
C VAL A 640 16.21 -42.45 3.42
N LYS A 641 15.48 -41.38 3.73
CA LYS A 641 14.08 -41.24 3.34
C LYS A 641 13.72 -39.77 3.17
N SER A 642 12.88 -39.45 2.19
CA SER A 642 12.29 -38.13 2.02
C SER A 642 10.83 -38.25 1.61
N GLU A 643 9.95 -37.52 2.27
CA GLU A 643 8.52 -37.44 1.94
C GLU A 643 8.12 -35.98 1.72
N LEU A 644 7.26 -35.73 0.73
CA LEU A 644 6.75 -34.42 0.42
C LEU A 644 5.22 -34.45 0.35
N PHE A 645 4.59 -33.50 1.01
CA PHE A 645 3.15 -33.31 1.08
C PHE A 645 2.80 -31.88 0.69
N LEU A 646 1.70 -31.72 -0.02
CA LEU A 646 1.20 -30.43 -0.48
C LEU A 646 -0.22 -30.20 0.04
N ARG A 647 -0.61 -28.94 0.25
CA ARG A 647 -1.93 -28.54 0.73
C ARG A 647 -2.34 -27.24 0.03
N TRP A 648 -3.65 -27.04 -0.14
CA TRP A 648 -4.24 -25.76 -0.55
C TRP A 648 -5.32 -25.32 0.44
N SER A 649 -5.56 -24.01 0.56
CA SER A 649 -6.58 -23.45 1.49
C SER A 649 -8.01 -23.90 1.21
N GLU A 650 -8.37 -24.22 -0.05
CA GLU A 650 -9.68 -24.73 -0.41
C GLU A 650 -9.56 -26.01 -1.24
N HIS A 651 -9.88 -27.17 -0.66
CA HIS A 651 -10.01 -28.39 -1.46
C HIS A 651 -11.26 -28.27 -2.35
N PRO A 652 -11.18 -28.49 -3.68
CA PRO A 652 -12.36 -28.41 -4.53
C PRO A 652 -13.39 -29.45 -4.03
N PHE A 653 -14.58 -28.96 -3.72
CA PHE A 653 -15.72 -29.69 -3.14
C PHE A 653 -16.26 -30.79 -4.08
N ASP A 654 -15.47 -31.82 -4.34
CA ASP A 654 -15.97 -33.07 -4.87
C ASP A 654 -15.92 -34.13 -3.77
N GLU A 655 -17.08 -34.41 -3.16
CA GLU A 655 -17.25 -35.51 -2.21
C GLU A 655 -16.80 -36.87 -2.80
N THR A 656 -16.68 -36.99 -4.13
CA THR A 656 -16.14 -38.19 -4.77
C THR A 656 -14.60 -38.23 -4.75
N LEU A 657 -13.91 -37.07 -4.80
CA LEU A 657 -12.44 -36.97 -4.75
C LEU A 657 -11.91 -36.97 -3.30
N SER A 658 -12.68 -36.54 -2.31
CA SER A 658 -12.29 -36.62 -0.88
C SER A 658 -12.04 -38.07 -0.41
N SER A 659 -12.74 -39.04 -0.99
CA SER A 659 -12.49 -40.47 -0.76
C SER A 659 -11.09 -40.93 -1.24
N VAL A 660 -10.42 -40.11 -2.07
CA VAL A 660 -9.13 -40.43 -2.69
C VAL A 660 -7.94 -39.86 -1.93
N PHE A 661 -8.11 -38.71 -1.28
CA PHE A 661 -7.00 -37.94 -0.70
C PHE A 661 -7.04 -37.83 0.84
N GLY A 662 -8.11 -38.30 1.47
CA GLY A 662 -8.29 -38.25 2.93
C GLY A 662 -9.45 -37.33 3.34
N ALA A 663 -9.88 -37.45 4.59
CA ALA A 663 -10.93 -36.57 5.12
C ALA A 663 -10.34 -35.16 5.36
N PRO A 664 -10.93 -34.09 4.79
CA PRO A 664 -10.49 -32.73 5.08
C PRO A 664 -10.72 -32.40 6.57
N ASP A 665 -9.90 -31.50 7.10
CA ASP A 665 -10.01 -31.01 8.47
C ASP A 665 -11.19 -30.04 8.66
N SER A 666 -11.32 -29.47 9.86
CA SER A 666 -12.39 -28.52 10.19
C SER A 666 -12.36 -27.23 9.35
N LEU A 667 -11.26 -26.95 8.66
CA LEU A 667 -11.08 -25.81 7.76
C LEU A 667 -11.21 -26.21 6.29
N GLY A 668 -11.58 -27.46 5.98
CA GLY A 668 -11.71 -27.94 4.61
C GLY A 668 -10.37 -28.27 3.92
N GLN A 669 -9.28 -28.36 4.68
CA GLN A 669 -7.92 -28.55 4.15
C GLN A 669 -7.48 -30.01 4.29
N VAL A 670 -6.62 -30.47 3.37
CA VAL A 670 -6.02 -31.81 3.43
C VAL A 670 -4.59 -31.77 2.90
N TRP A 671 -3.68 -32.42 3.64
CA TRP A 671 -2.31 -32.66 3.18
C TRP A 671 -2.29 -33.87 2.26
N VAL A 672 -2.02 -33.64 0.99
CA VAL A 672 -1.89 -34.68 -0.04
C VAL A 672 -0.42 -35.05 -0.16
N GLY A 673 -0.08 -36.31 0.08
CA GLY A 673 1.27 -36.80 -0.23
C GLY A 673 1.52 -36.64 -1.73
N TYR A 674 2.71 -36.17 -2.09
CA TYR A 674 3.10 -35.86 -3.48
C TYR A 674 4.18 -36.81 -3.99
N SER A 675 5.21 -37.07 -3.19
CA SER A 675 6.27 -38.01 -3.53
C SER A 675 6.97 -38.55 -2.27
N ARG A 676 7.44 -39.79 -2.37
CA ARG A 676 8.28 -40.44 -1.36
C ARG A 676 9.50 -41.06 -2.03
N LEU A 677 10.66 -40.82 -1.43
CA LEU A 677 11.94 -41.42 -1.77
C LEU A 677 12.39 -42.28 -0.60
N ASP A 678 12.56 -43.58 -0.83
CA ASP A 678 13.14 -44.51 0.15
C ASP A 678 14.49 -44.99 -0.38
N LEU A 679 15.56 -44.91 0.40
CA LEU A 679 16.88 -45.37 -0.05
C LEU A 679 16.83 -46.87 -0.38
N ALA A 680 17.34 -47.22 -1.56
CA ALA A 680 17.48 -48.59 -2.03
C ALA A 680 18.93 -49.07 -1.88
N GLU A 681 19.88 -48.25 -2.31
CA GLU A 681 21.31 -48.55 -2.27
C GLU A 681 22.11 -47.25 -2.23
N ILE A 682 23.27 -47.27 -1.58
CA ILE A 682 24.22 -46.17 -1.60
C ILE A 682 25.63 -46.74 -1.71
N ASP A 683 26.42 -46.15 -2.59
CA ASP A 683 27.87 -46.34 -2.66
C ASP A 683 28.55 -44.99 -2.43
N VAL A 684 29.56 -45.01 -1.55
CA VAL A 684 30.34 -43.82 -1.20
C VAL A 684 31.81 -44.17 -1.38
N GLU A 685 32.37 -43.71 -2.49
CA GLU A 685 33.79 -43.78 -2.72
C GLU A 685 34.46 -42.65 -1.95
N LYS A 686 34.86 -42.96 -0.70
CA LYS A 686 35.59 -42.02 0.14
C LYS A 686 36.81 -41.49 -0.61
N SER A 687 36.94 -40.18 -0.66
CA SER A 687 38.08 -39.43 -1.20
C SER A 687 39.32 -39.67 -0.33
N GLY A 688 39.85 -40.89 -0.39
CA GLY A 688 41.04 -41.29 0.32
C GLY A 688 42.29 -40.66 -0.29
N ASN A 689 42.48 -39.35 -0.10
CA ASN A 689 43.76 -38.64 0.02
C ASN A 689 43.56 -37.15 -0.28
N VAL A 690 43.96 -36.30 0.67
CA VAL A 690 44.33 -34.88 0.45
C VAL A 690 45.24 -34.71 -0.79
N LEU A 691 46.00 -35.75 -1.16
CA LEU A 691 46.80 -35.81 -2.38
C LEU A 691 45.97 -35.78 -3.69
N ARG A 692 44.75 -36.33 -3.74
CA ARG A 692 43.90 -36.33 -4.96
C ARG A 692 43.47 -34.91 -5.32
N GLN A 693 42.98 -34.14 -4.35
CA GLN A 693 42.63 -32.71 -4.53
C GLN A 693 43.85 -31.85 -4.91
N LEU A 694 45.07 -32.24 -4.50
CA LEU A 694 46.33 -31.59 -4.88
C LEU A 694 46.83 -31.95 -6.28
N ILE A 695 46.51 -33.15 -6.79
CA ILE A 695 46.96 -33.64 -8.10
C ILE A 695 45.91 -33.32 -9.18
N TYR A 696 44.63 -33.34 -8.83
CA TYR A 696 43.50 -32.96 -9.67
C TYR A 696 42.58 -32.03 -8.86
N PRO A 697 42.89 -30.72 -8.83
CA PRO A 697 41.97 -29.76 -8.22
C PRO A 697 40.64 -29.77 -8.98
N PRO A 698 39.51 -29.58 -8.27
CA PRO A 698 38.20 -29.55 -8.92
C PRO A 698 38.14 -28.44 -9.96
N GLN A 699 37.48 -28.74 -11.09
CA GLN A 699 37.30 -27.80 -12.18
C GLN A 699 36.16 -26.84 -11.85
N ILE A 700 36.47 -25.55 -11.94
CA ILE A 700 35.48 -24.49 -11.76
C ILE A 700 34.63 -24.39 -13.04
N VAL A 701 33.31 -24.56 -12.93
CA VAL A 701 32.35 -24.60 -14.06
C VAL A 701 31.18 -23.63 -13.87
N HIS A 702 30.66 -23.03 -14.94
CA HIS A 702 29.45 -22.19 -14.85
C HIS A 702 28.17 -22.98 -15.12
N LEU A 703 27.03 -22.49 -14.62
CA LEU A 703 25.71 -23.14 -14.83
C LEU A 703 25.38 -23.36 -16.31
N ASN A 704 25.75 -22.42 -17.16
CA ASN A 704 25.51 -22.49 -18.60
C ASN A 704 26.39 -23.55 -19.30
N ASP A 705 27.49 -23.95 -18.66
CA ASP A 705 28.45 -24.90 -19.24
C ASP A 705 28.08 -26.36 -18.94
N LEU A 706 27.14 -26.64 -18.02
CA LEU A 706 26.73 -28.00 -17.67
C LEU A 706 26.24 -28.79 -18.90
N GLY A 707 25.58 -28.12 -19.84
CA GLY A 707 25.06 -28.72 -21.07
C GLY A 707 26.11 -29.11 -22.12
N ILE A 708 27.38 -28.71 -21.95
CA ILE A 708 28.47 -29.04 -22.88
C ILE A 708 29.51 -30.00 -22.29
N ILE A 709 29.36 -30.37 -21.02
CA ILE A 709 30.28 -31.25 -20.30
C ILE A 709 29.78 -32.71 -20.40
N PRO A 710 30.63 -33.65 -20.86
CA PRO A 710 30.25 -35.06 -21.03
C PRO A 710 29.81 -35.75 -19.73
N ASP A 711 30.45 -35.44 -18.61
CA ASP A 711 30.18 -36.07 -17.30
C ASP A 711 28.76 -35.77 -16.80
N PHE A 712 28.18 -34.65 -17.25
CA PHE A 712 26.78 -34.29 -17.00
C PHE A 712 25.80 -34.87 -18.03
N ASN A 713 26.22 -35.78 -18.92
CA ASN A 713 25.44 -36.29 -20.06
C ASN A 713 24.99 -35.20 -21.05
N PHE A 714 25.71 -34.08 -21.15
CA PHE A 714 25.32 -32.90 -21.94
C PHE A 714 23.94 -32.33 -21.57
N ASP A 715 23.50 -32.54 -20.34
CA ASP A 715 22.23 -32.04 -19.86
C ASP A 715 22.37 -30.59 -19.36
N PRO A 716 21.72 -29.61 -20.00
CA PRO A 716 21.77 -28.23 -19.51
C PRO A 716 21.03 -28.08 -18.18
N PHE A 717 21.44 -27.09 -17.38
CA PHE A 717 20.68 -26.70 -16.19
C PHE A 717 19.25 -26.28 -16.56
N ARG A 718 18.27 -26.66 -15.73
CA ARG A 718 16.85 -26.31 -15.92
C ARG A 718 16.27 -25.77 -14.63
N VAL A 719 15.63 -24.60 -14.72
CA VAL A 719 14.87 -24.04 -13.61
C VAL A 719 13.70 -24.97 -13.30
N SER A 720 13.57 -25.35 -12.03
CA SER A 720 12.52 -26.25 -11.57
C SER A 720 12.17 -25.95 -10.12
N ALA A 721 10.94 -26.29 -9.76
CA ALA A 721 10.45 -26.18 -8.41
C ALA A 721 11.05 -27.34 -7.58
N GLN A 722 11.99 -27.06 -6.67
CA GLN A 722 12.65 -28.09 -5.84
C GLN A 722 12.32 -27.94 -4.34
N SER A 723 12.29 -29.05 -3.61
CA SER A 723 12.23 -29.10 -2.14
C SER A 723 13.26 -30.11 -1.64
N GLY A 724 14.41 -29.63 -1.18
CA GLY A 724 15.56 -30.50 -0.94
C GLY A 724 15.96 -31.24 -2.22
N MET A 725 16.02 -32.57 -2.14
CA MET A 725 16.30 -33.43 -3.29
C MET A 725 15.08 -33.69 -4.19
N GLN A 726 13.87 -33.40 -3.71
CA GLN A 726 12.65 -33.66 -4.46
C GLN A 726 12.36 -32.57 -5.48
N THR A 727 11.86 -32.98 -6.65
CA THR A 727 11.38 -32.06 -7.67
C THR A 727 9.87 -32.06 -7.67
N ILE A 728 9.27 -30.89 -7.51
CA ILE A 728 7.83 -30.68 -7.60
C ILE A 728 7.48 -30.46 -9.06
N ASP A 729 7.10 -31.54 -9.72
CA ASP A 729 6.55 -31.55 -11.06
C ASP A 729 5.17 -32.19 -11.06
N PHE A 730 4.11 -31.39 -10.99
CA PHE A 730 2.77 -31.96 -10.87
C PHE A 730 2.34 -32.81 -12.09
N ARG A 731 3.11 -32.85 -13.19
CA ARG A 731 2.87 -33.79 -14.32
C ARG A 731 2.98 -35.24 -13.86
N ALA A 732 3.76 -35.51 -12.81
CA ALA A 732 3.93 -36.84 -12.23
C ALA A 732 2.75 -37.31 -11.36
N LEU A 733 1.70 -36.49 -11.20
CA LEU A 733 0.49 -36.84 -10.43
C LEU A 733 -0.61 -37.51 -11.27
N GLU A 734 -0.47 -37.57 -12.59
CA GLU A 734 -1.38 -38.36 -13.44
C GLU A 734 -0.95 -39.84 -13.48
N PRO A 735 -1.91 -40.78 -13.40
CA PRO A 735 -1.66 -42.22 -13.56
C PRO A 735 -1.34 -42.64 -15.02
#